data_AF-A0A937QUZ9-F1
#
_entry.id   AF-A0A937QUZ9-F1
#
_cell.length_a   1.000
_cell.length_b   1.000
_cell.length_c   1.000
_cell.angle_alpha   90.00
_cell.angle_beta   90.00
_cell.angle_gamma   90.00
#
_symmetry.space_group_name_H-M   'P 1'
#
loop_
_entity.id
_entity.type
_entity.pdbx_description
1 polymer ?
#
loop_
_entity_poly.entity_id
_entity_poly.type
_entity_poly.pdbx_seq_one_letter_code
_entity_poly.pdbx_strand_id
1 'polypeptide(L)'
;MARDILASVILLVILSNVTWGGQNLSNEHFEVRLSERGLESLKRVNDRDDVEFIASGKSIGLSRIKYSVAGGSTMVLEAIDCNWQKELGSGQEGYVSDIGRSDHLSAKSRIALDGDKLAWRIALENVSSQPLEVLDIALPLPMNTVYEKGASTHEHFTQRLFRHSHIAGGGSFLFWLPVGGEGSSLLMLCDSRTHLEYFAEASSSYARGGANYEVYIHSKGEGSNGQGGTWRQKHTSLKLGAGEKKVYGFHLLWADGYDDIRHKLFENDGFDIRVAPGMVVPSDQTVRFSLGTTNRIREIIPEFPKQTTVRYLGETAKDTHLYEAGFSRLGENMLMVRYGNGRSMPMEFFVTEPLETVIKKRASFIANSQQHRNPSKWYNGLFSLWDMRRKPGENLLGPDNLGGQHMYAVAGSDDPSSGKVVFLSEKNLVYPNAKEIAAIEYYLESFVWGKLQRTDKESPYPYGIYGSDNWKENREATRDPIEEGISRPGQGGSQCRMWRTFDYTHYILLYYNMYRIAKQNPEMTSYLKAEEYLERAFGTAKAFFEVPYSIRMEGGWAFTGWTDWAYKIGNFHEKYLLPLIDALDSEGHVKRAEFLRGEWEKKVKFFIFDDEYPWVSEMPVDSTAYESTYAIAKYAMTHKLKPDRHLWKDKNTGNWYSHPQIDPAIGQRFMKRQLLANLACRGWLETSYYYLGSDFRGMGSAGYCMSYMSQMGGWAVLDYALDFADNPAEYLRLGYASILSSWGLVNCGDQASNYGYWYSGKLHDGAVGWGFCPQRVGQEWNRGCWDKEAGGVLRGIWPVCGEIDHGLTAGVEAACTVVMDDPILGLLAYGGSLTIEGDKVSVICRDGVRQHLHYINDGMKLSISLGRDGFAKDEPIVFTDEAKTIKFAMENRGSKTHSTEMKLQGLPRGSYSVLANGRLIQRVGVSNGKRVILKVPVPTGGETMAVEISRK
;
A
#
# COMPACT_ATOMS: atom_id res chain seq x y z
N MET A 1 72.12 18.47 31.65
CA MET A 1 71.78 19.88 31.93
C MET A 1 71.61 20.56 30.58
N ALA A 2 70.46 20.50 29.90
CA ALA A 2 69.05 20.49 30.32
C ALA A 2 68.66 21.75 31.10
N ARG A 3 67.57 22.40 30.62
CA ARG A 3 66.89 23.62 31.11
C ARG A 3 67.63 24.90 30.70
N ASP A 4 67.15 25.78 29.81
CA ASP A 4 65.80 26.35 29.70
C ASP A 4 65.52 26.93 28.28
N ILE A 5 64.91 26.14 27.38
CA ILE A 5 64.28 26.62 26.13
C ILE A 5 62.82 26.16 26.11
N LEU A 6 62.09 26.35 27.23
CA LEU A 6 60.70 25.92 27.36
C LEU A 6 59.75 26.99 27.93
N ALA A 7 60.12 28.27 27.87
CA ALA A 7 59.30 29.34 28.46
C ALA A 7 58.60 30.27 27.44
N SER A 8 58.86 30.16 26.12
CA SER A 8 58.35 31.14 25.14
C SER A 8 57.47 30.58 24.02
N VAL A 9 57.10 29.28 24.06
CA VAL A 9 56.23 28.65 23.04
C VAL A 9 54.89 28.15 23.61
N ILE A 10 54.68 28.22 24.93
CA ILE A 10 53.45 27.72 25.58
C ILE A 10 52.33 28.78 25.69
N LEU A 11 52.53 30.00 25.19
CA LEU A 11 51.49 31.06 25.21
C LEU A 11 50.76 31.29 23.87
N LEU A 12 51.07 30.53 22.80
CA LEU A 12 50.44 30.70 21.48
C LEU A 12 49.72 29.47 20.92
N VAL A 13 49.50 28.42 21.73
CA VAL A 13 48.72 27.21 21.35
C VAL A 13 47.55 26.96 22.32
N ILE A 14 47.13 27.96 23.09
CA ILE A 14 45.91 27.92 23.94
C ILE A 14 44.76 28.74 23.31
N LEU A 15 44.85 29.10 22.02
CA LEU A 15 43.78 29.82 21.29
C LEU A 15 43.26 29.12 20.03
N SER A 16 43.47 27.82 19.90
CA SER A 16 42.81 27.02 18.86
C SER A 16 42.45 25.64 19.39
N ASN A 17 41.15 25.49 19.66
CA ASN A 17 40.38 24.27 19.99
C ASN A 17 39.63 24.38 21.32
N VAL A 18 38.83 25.45 21.48
CA VAL A 18 37.54 25.27 22.13
C VAL A 18 36.65 24.64 21.06
N THR A 19 36.57 23.32 21.05
CA THR A 19 35.42 22.66 20.43
C THR A 19 34.20 23.14 21.20
N TRP A 20 33.37 23.98 20.57
CA TRP A 20 32.06 24.33 21.09
C TRP A 20 31.25 23.04 21.17
N GLY A 21 31.13 22.47 22.37
CA GLY A 21 30.26 21.33 22.61
C GLY A 21 28.82 21.73 22.35
N GLY A 22 28.06 20.90 21.62
CA GLY A 22 26.64 21.12 21.37
C GLY A 22 25.85 21.38 22.65
N GLN A 23 24.76 22.15 22.54
CA GLN A 23 23.91 22.47 23.67
C GLN A 23 22.83 21.41 23.83
N ASN A 24 22.75 20.82 25.02
CA ASN A 24 21.74 19.81 25.34
C ASN A 24 20.53 20.46 26.01
N LEU A 25 19.32 20.12 25.56
CA LEU A 25 18.09 20.29 26.34
C LEU A 25 17.56 18.90 26.67
N SER A 26 17.08 18.74 27.90
CA SER A 26 16.30 17.56 28.25
C SER A 26 15.22 17.87 29.28
N ASN A 27 14.18 17.05 29.27
CA ASN A 27 13.18 16.99 30.33
C ASN A 27 12.75 15.52 30.53
N GLU A 28 11.57 15.27 31.10
CA GLU A 28 11.07 13.89 31.30
C GLU A 28 10.63 13.18 30.00
N HIS A 29 10.51 13.91 28.89
CA HIS A 29 10.01 13.42 27.61
C HIS A 29 11.06 13.43 26.49
N PHE A 30 11.91 14.46 26.44
CA PHE A 30 12.83 14.71 25.33
C PHE A 30 14.28 14.73 25.77
N GLU A 31 15.12 14.15 24.91
CA GLU A 31 16.57 14.33 24.86
C GLU A 31 16.93 15.00 23.53
N VAL A 32 17.44 16.23 23.60
CA VAL A 32 17.66 17.11 22.45
C VAL A 32 19.08 17.64 22.45
N ARG A 33 19.76 17.60 21.29
CA ARG A 33 21.05 18.26 21.09
C ARG A 33 21.01 19.25 19.93
N LEU A 34 21.48 20.46 20.20
CA LEU A 34 21.65 21.54 19.24
C LEU A 34 23.13 21.67 18.84
N SER A 35 23.39 21.89 17.56
CA SER A 35 24.69 22.26 17.00
C SER A 35 24.61 23.57 16.21
N GLU A 36 25.75 23.96 15.63
CA GLU A 36 25.85 25.11 14.73
C GLU A 36 24.93 25.00 13.50
N ARG A 37 24.45 23.80 13.16
CA ARG A 37 23.52 23.58 12.04
C ARG A 37 22.06 23.43 12.46
N GLY A 38 21.77 23.46 13.75
CA GLY A 38 20.41 23.33 14.29
C GLY A 38 20.23 22.15 15.22
N LEU A 39 19.02 21.61 15.30
CA LEU A 39 18.67 20.44 16.08
C LEU A 39 19.21 19.18 15.39
N GLU A 40 20.24 18.55 15.96
CA GLU A 40 20.95 17.42 15.33
C GLU A 40 20.69 16.05 15.98
N SER A 41 20.07 16.03 17.16
CA SER A 41 19.62 14.81 17.82
C SER A 41 18.29 15.07 18.50
N LEU A 42 17.35 14.14 18.33
CA LEU A 42 16.02 14.19 18.92
C LEU A 42 15.58 12.77 19.30
N LYS A 43 15.54 12.51 20.61
CA LYS A 43 15.22 11.21 21.18
C LYS A 43 14.14 11.31 22.24
N ARG A 44 13.40 10.21 22.41
CA ARG A 44 12.48 10.05 23.54
C ARG A 44 13.26 9.54 24.75
N VAL A 45 13.02 10.16 25.91
CA VAL A 45 13.64 9.73 27.17
C VAL A 45 13.13 8.33 27.53
N ASN A 46 14.05 7.44 27.92
CA ASN A 46 13.77 6.02 28.22
C ASN A 46 13.15 5.24 27.06
N ASP A 47 13.45 5.61 25.81
CA ASP A 47 13.05 4.81 24.65
C ASP A 47 13.68 3.41 24.70
N ARG A 48 12.89 2.37 24.40
CA ARG A 48 13.34 0.97 24.49
C ARG A 48 14.50 0.68 23.55
N ASP A 49 14.44 1.24 22.34
CA ASP A 49 15.31 0.89 21.23
C ASP A 49 16.35 2.00 20.93
N ASP A 50 16.39 3.03 21.78
CA ASP A 50 17.25 4.22 21.68
C ASP A 50 17.15 4.92 20.31
N VAL A 51 15.92 5.03 19.78
CA VAL A 51 15.68 5.51 18.42
C VAL A 51 16.09 6.97 18.26
N GLU A 52 17.03 7.22 17.34
CA GLU A 52 17.37 8.56 16.88
C GLU A 52 16.46 8.97 15.72
N PHE A 53 15.75 10.10 15.86
CA PHE A 53 14.79 10.57 14.86
C PHE A 53 15.43 11.38 13.72
N ILE A 54 16.64 11.90 13.93
CA ILE A 54 17.37 12.72 12.95
C ILE A 54 18.52 11.93 12.32
N ALA A 55 18.62 11.98 11.00
CA ALA A 55 19.69 11.29 10.29
C ALA A 55 21.08 11.79 10.73
N SER A 56 22.03 10.86 10.87
CA SER A 56 23.40 11.16 11.31
C SER A 56 24.04 12.27 10.47
N GLY A 57 24.64 13.26 11.15
CA GLY A 57 25.32 14.40 10.52
C GLY A 57 24.38 15.44 9.87
N LYS A 58 23.07 15.34 10.12
CA LYS A 58 22.05 16.29 9.65
C LYS A 58 21.40 17.03 10.81
N SER A 59 20.65 18.09 10.50
CA SER A 59 19.98 18.90 11.52
C SER A 59 18.68 19.50 11.01
N ILE A 60 17.68 19.61 11.88
CA ILE A 60 16.45 20.39 11.68
C ILE A 60 16.73 21.84 12.14
N GLY A 61 16.29 22.84 11.37
CA GLY A 61 16.36 24.25 11.80
C GLY A 61 16.86 25.23 10.74
N LEU A 62 17.61 24.76 9.73
CA LEU A 62 18.03 25.58 8.59
C LEU A 62 16.90 25.69 7.57
N SER A 63 16.14 26.78 7.63
CA SER A 63 15.08 27.05 6.66
C SER A 63 15.68 27.65 5.38
N ARG A 64 15.26 27.18 4.21
CA ARG A 64 15.64 27.80 2.93
C ARG A 64 14.60 28.85 2.58
N ILE A 65 15.00 30.12 2.60
CA ILE A 65 14.09 31.26 2.42
C ILE A 65 14.44 32.01 1.14
N LYS A 66 13.48 32.12 0.23
CA LYS A 66 13.59 32.89 -1.02
C LYS A 66 12.69 34.11 -0.94
N TYR A 67 13.20 35.29 -1.28
CA TYR A 67 12.45 36.54 -1.18
C TYR A 67 12.82 37.54 -2.27
N SER A 68 11.97 38.53 -2.52
CA SER A 68 12.22 39.64 -3.42
C SER A 68 11.87 40.96 -2.75
N VAL A 69 12.66 42.00 -2.99
CA VAL A 69 12.37 43.37 -2.56
C VAL A 69 11.63 44.09 -3.69
N ALA A 70 10.75 45.03 -3.36
CA ALA A 70 10.00 45.80 -4.36
C ALA A 70 10.94 46.43 -5.42
N GLY A 71 10.73 46.08 -6.70
CA GLY A 71 11.54 46.55 -7.83
C GLY A 71 12.92 45.90 -7.98
N GLY A 72 13.27 44.93 -7.13
CA GLY A 72 14.55 44.21 -7.15
C GLY A 72 14.47 42.77 -7.68
N SER A 73 15.64 42.13 -7.78
CA SER A 73 15.76 40.71 -8.13
C SER A 73 15.39 39.79 -6.96
N THR A 74 15.05 38.54 -7.29
CA THR A 74 14.87 37.48 -6.29
C THR A 74 16.20 37.10 -5.64
N MET A 75 16.19 36.97 -4.32
CA MET A 75 17.33 36.64 -3.46
C MET A 75 17.04 35.37 -2.65
N VAL A 76 18.10 34.67 -2.25
CA VAL A 76 18.05 33.58 -1.26
C VAL A 76 18.69 34.11 0.02
N LEU A 77 18.04 33.90 1.16
CA LEU A 77 18.63 34.21 2.45
C LEU A 77 19.63 33.11 2.78
N GLU A 78 20.91 33.46 2.81
CA GLU A 78 21.97 32.51 3.18
C GLU A 78 21.78 32.05 4.62
N ALA A 79 21.85 30.73 4.81
CA ALA A 79 21.89 30.13 6.12
C ALA A 79 23.23 30.48 6.80
N ILE A 80 23.19 30.76 8.10
CA ILE A 80 24.39 31.02 8.91
C ILE A 80 24.51 29.98 10.02
N ASP A 81 25.73 29.80 10.54
CA ASP A 81 25.96 28.97 11.71
C ASP A 81 25.20 29.51 12.91
N CYS A 82 24.39 28.65 13.52
CA CYS A 82 23.56 28.95 14.67
C CYS A 82 24.43 29.13 15.92
N ASN A 83 24.46 30.35 16.45
CA ASN A 83 24.92 30.62 17.81
C ASN A 83 23.72 30.62 18.76
N TRP A 84 23.41 29.46 19.35
CA TRP A 84 22.25 29.29 20.22
C TRP A 84 22.44 30.00 21.57
N GLN A 85 21.52 30.90 21.88
CA GLN A 85 21.52 31.68 23.12
C GLN A 85 20.37 31.21 24.02
N LYS A 86 20.67 30.89 25.28
CA LYS A 86 19.66 30.49 26.26
C LYS A 86 18.77 31.68 26.60
N GLU A 87 17.46 31.53 26.50
CA GLU A 87 16.52 32.54 26.97
C GLU A 87 16.40 32.49 28.50
N LEU A 88 16.69 33.60 29.18
CA LEU A 88 16.54 33.74 30.63
C LEU A 88 15.20 34.43 30.94
N GLY A 89 14.35 33.79 31.76
CA GLY A 89 13.22 34.48 32.42
C GLY A 89 11.78 34.10 32.04
N SER A 90 11.54 33.04 31.25
CA SER A 90 10.17 32.64 30.81
C SER A 90 9.57 31.42 31.52
N GLY A 91 10.29 30.76 32.42
CA GLY A 91 9.86 29.49 33.05
C GLY A 91 9.92 28.26 32.12
N GLN A 92 10.21 28.46 30.83
CA GLN A 92 10.47 27.42 29.84
C GLN A 92 11.94 27.48 29.42
N GLU A 93 12.67 26.35 29.50
CA GLU A 93 14.03 26.29 28.96
C GLU A 93 13.98 26.25 27.42
N GLY A 94 14.57 27.28 26.80
CA GLY A 94 14.59 27.43 25.36
C GLY A 94 15.81 28.18 24.88
N TYR A 95 16.13 27.95 23.61
CA TYR A 95 17.26 28.56 22.93
C TYR A 95 16.79 29.23 21.66
N VAL A 96 17.38 30.39 21.37
CA VAL A 96 17.12 31.17 20.16
C VAL A 96 18.42 31.41 19.42
N SER A 97 18.37 31.37 18.09
CA SER A 97 19.51 31.70 17.24
C SER A 97 19.06 32.40 15.96
N ASP A 98 19.93 33.25 15.43
CA ASP A 98 19.81 33.72 14.05
C ASP A 98 20.12 32.53 13.11
N ILE A 99 19.25 32.27 12.15
CA ILE A 99 19.43 31.21 11.14
C ILE A 99 19.71 31.76 9.74
N GLY A 100 19.56 33.07 9.55
CA GLY A 100 19.91 33.77 8.33
C GLY A 100 19.70 35.28 8.47
N ARG A 101 20.56 36.08 7.84
CA ARG A 101 20.46 37.55 7.88
C ARG A 101 21.02 38.20 6.61
N SER A 102 20.30 39.19 6.09
CA SER A 102 20.75 40.10 5.03
C SER A 102 20.46 41.55 5.39
N ASP A 103 20.76 42.48 4.48
CA ASP A 103 20.37 43.90 4.59
C ASP A 103 18.84 44.11 4.55
N HIS A 104 18.08 43.08 4.18
CA HIS A 104 16.64 43.16 3.96
C HIS A 104 15.82 42.32 4.93
N LEU A 105 16.29 41.11 5.25
CA LEU A 105 15.52 40.11 5.97
C LEU A 105 16.37 39.48 7.07
N SER A 106 15.81 39.39 8.26
CA SER A 106 16.37 38.60 9.37
C SER A 106 15.46 37.41 9.63
N ALA A 107 16.06 36.23 9.82
CA ALA A 107 15.38 35.00 10.19
C ALA A 107 15.99 34.43 11.47
N LYS A 108 15.14 34.10 12.45
CA LYS A 108 15.53 33.51 13.73
C LYS A 108 14.77 32.21 13.98
N SER A 109 15.45 31.22 14.55
CA SER A 109 14.84 29.98 15.02
C SER A 109 14.85 29.95 16.54
N ARG A 110 13.78 29.41 17.13
CA ARG A 110 13.68 29.14 18.56
C ARG A 110 13.24 27.71 18.77
N ILE A 111 13.98 27.00 19.63
CA ILE A 111 13.69 25.64 20.08
C ILE A 111 13.50 25.68 21.60
N ALA A 112 12.40 25.13 22.11
CA ALA A 112 12.15 25.08 23.55
C ALA A 112 11.34 23.87 23.96
N LEU A 113 11.59 23.39 25.17
CA LEU A 113 10.77 22.38 25.83
C LEU A 113 9.64 23.06 26.61
N ASP A 114 8.43 22.59 26.39
CA ASP A 114 7.20 23.05 27.04
C ASP A 114 6.39 21.82 27.47
N GLY A 115 6.71 21.28 28.65
CA GLY A 115 6.15 20.03 29.13
C GLY A 115 6.40 18.88 28.15
N ASP A 116 5.33 18.28 27.65
CA ASP A 116 5.34 17.18 26.68
C ASP A 116 5.53 17.62 25.22
N LYS A 117 5.82 18.90 24.97
CA LYS A 117 6.01 19.47 23.64
C LYS A 117 7.42 20.01 23.44
N LEU A 118 7.98 19.72 22.26
CA LEU A 118 9.11 20.46 21.72
C LEU A 118 8.57 21.51 20.74
N ALA A 119 8.67 22.78 21.12
CA ALA A 119 8.22 23.90 20.30
C ALA A 119 9.35 24.39 19.38
N TRP A 120 9.08 24.42 18.07
CA TRP A 120 9.97 25.01 17.07
C TRP A 120 9.31 26.23 16.43
N ARG A 121 9.95 27.40 16.50
CA ARG A 121 9.44 28.65 15.91
C ARG A 121 10.45 29.29 14.98
N ILE A 122 9.97 29.82 13.87
CA ILE A 122 10.75 30.60 12.90
C ILE A 122 10.14 32.01 12.85
N ALA A 123 10.96 33.02 13.15
CA ALA A 123 10.57 34.42 13.10
C ALA A 123 11.29 35.11 11.93
N LEU A 124 10.52 35.80 11.09
CA LEU A 124 10.99 36.63 10.00
C LEU A 124 10.74 38.11 10.33
N GLU A 125 11.70 38.96 10.02
CA GLU A 125 11.60 40.41 10.20
C GLU A 125 12.16 41.13 8.96
N ASN A 126 11.36 41.99 8.36
CA ASN A 126 11.84 42.92 7.35
C ASN A 126 12.65 44.03 8.03
N VAL A 127 13.96 43.96 7.92
CA VAL A 127 14.88 44.95 8.52
C VAL A 127 15.20 46.11 7.57
N SER A 128 14.64 46.12 6.36
CA SER A 128 14.78 47.22 5.42
C SER A 128 13.62 48.23 5.48
N SER A 129 13.79 49.34 4.77
CA SER A 129 12.77 50.37 4.58
C SER A 129 11.79 50.08 3.44
N GLN A 130 12.01 49.02 2.65
CA GLN A 130 11.19 48.67 1.49
C GLN A 130 10.31 47.44 1.78
N PRO A 131 9.09 47.35 1.24
CA PRO A 131 8.31 46.13 1.35
C PRO A 131 8.98 44.97 0.61
N LEU A 132 8.84 43.77 1.16
CA LEU A 132 9.36 42.54 0.59
C LEU A 132 8.26 41.48 0.42
N GLU A 133 8.48 40.58 -0.54
CA GLU A 133 7.68 39.38 -0.73
C GLU A 133 8.57 38.16 -0.52
N VAL A 134 8.30 37.37 0.52
CA VAL A 134 8.92 36.05 0.73
C VAL A 134 8.18 35.04 -0.13
N LEU A 135 8.89 34.51 -1.12
CA LEU A 135 8.36 33.60 -2.13
C LEU A 135 8.32 32.16 -1.61
N ASP A 136 9.41 31.72 -0.98
CA ASP A 136 9.54 30.35 -0.46
C ASP A 136 10.01 30.36 1.00
N ILE A 137 9.44 29.47 1.79
CA ILE A 137 9.98 29.05 3.10
C ILE A 137 9.95 27.52 3.12
N ALA A 138 11.08 26.91 2.78
CA ALA A 138 11.28 25.46 2.80
C ALA A 138 11.91 25.00 4.11
N LEU A 139 11.43 23.87 4.62
CA LEU A 139 11.86 23.23 5.85
C LEU A 139 12.41 21.82 5.53
N PRO A 140 13.73 21.66 5.44
CA PRO A 140 14.34 20.34 5.35
C PRO A 140 14.09 19.53 6.61
N LEU A 141 13.64 18.28 6.45
CA LEU A 141 13.35 17.35 7.54
C LEU A 141 14.16 16.06 7.35
N PRO A 142 15.44 16.05 7.78
CA PRO A 142 16.35 14.93 7.56
C PRO A 142 16.09 13.78 8.55
N MET A 143 14.99 13.07 8.37
CA MET A 143 14.59 11.94 9.22
C MET A 143 15.55 10.75 9.05
N ASN A 144 15.71 9.95 10.11
CA ASN A 144 16.57 8.76 10.11
C ASN A 144 16.01 7.60 9.27
N THR A 145 16.07 7.76 7.95
CA THR A 145 15.45 6.91 6.92
C THR A 145 16.50 6.21 6.05
N VAL A 146 17.74 6.06 6.55
CA VAL A 146 18.85 5.42 5.82
C VAL A 146 18.99 3.96 6.25
N TYR A 147 18.80 3.04 5.31
CA TYR A 147 18.90 1.60 5.52
C TYR A 147 20.23 1.08 4.98
N GLU A 148 21.26 1.14 5.81
CA GLU A 148 22.61 0.74 5.41
C GLU A 148 22.72 -0.77 5.14
N LYS A 149 23.50 -1.15 4.13
CA LYS A 149 23.72 -2.57 3.77
C LYS A 149 24.42 -3.37 4.89
N GLY A 150 25.16 -2.69 5.77
CA GLY A 150 25.88 -3.32 6.89
C GLY A 150 25.07 -3.40 8.19
N ALA A 151 23.93 -2.74 8.27
CA ALA A 151 23.08 -2.76 9.45
C ALA A 151 22.28 -4.06 9.53
N SER A 152 21.97 -4.48 10.76
CA SER A 152 21.18 -5.70 10.99
C SER A 152 19.70 -5.46 10.67
N THR A 153 18.97 -6.52 10.33
CA THR A 153 17.51 -6.45 10.17
C THR A 153 16.85 -5.89 11.44
N HIS A 154 17.32 -6.29 12.62
CA HIS A 154 16.84 -5.75 13.89
C HIS A 154 16.94 -4.22 13.91
N GLU A 155 18.11 -3.66 13.61
CA GLU A 155 18.33 -2.21 13.54
C GLU A 155 17.42 -1.52 12.51
N HIS A 156 17.20 -2.11 11.34
CA HIS A 156 16.29 -1.53 10.33
C HIS A 156 14.86 -1.43 10.85
N PHE A 157 14.36 -2.42 11.58
CA PHE A 157 12.97 -2.45 12.02
C PHE A 157 12.74 -1.75 13.38
N THR A 158 13.75 -1.60 14.23
CA THR A 158 13.60 -0.96 15.55
C THR A 158 14.15 0.46 15.61
N GLN A 159 15.16 0.81 14.80
CA GLN A 159 15.88 2.10 14.92
C GLN A 159 15.82 2.99 13.66
N ARG A 160 15.21 2.53 12.56
CA ARG A 160 14.98 3.35 11.36
C ARG A 160 13.50 3.67 11.22
N LEU A 161 13.20 4.74 10.48
CA LEU A 161 11.88 5.35 10.48
C LEU A 161 11.19 5.28 9.12
N PHE A 162 9.88 5.07 9.14
CA PHE A 162 8.99 5.46 8.04
C PHE A 162 8.50 6.90 8.21
N ARG A 163 8.47 7.64 7.11
CA ARG A 163 7.85 8.97 7.07
C ARG A 163 6.40 8.90 6.61
N HIS A 164 5.55 9.50 7.42
CA HIS A 164 4.17 9.83 7.10
C HIS A 164 4.00 11.34 7.02
N SER A 165 3.37 11.83 5.96
CA SER A 165 3.21 13.27 5.73
C SER A 165 1.88 13.55 5.04
N HIS A 166 1.07 14.39 5.69
CA HIS A 166 -0.17 14.92 5.18
C HIS A 166 -0.03 16.43 4.98
N ILE A 167 0.22 16.85 3.74
CA ILE A 167 0.33 18.27 3.38
C ILE A 167 -1.02 18.73 2.85
N ALA A 168 -1.78 19.44 3.70
CA ALA A 168 -3.17 19.85 3.47
C ALA A 168 -3.45 21.23 4.09
N GLY A 169 -2.62 22.23 3.79
CA GLY A 169 -2.79 23.58 4.28
C GLY A 169 -2.73 23.66 5.80
N GLY A 170 -3.79 24.19 6.41
CA GLY A 170 -3.87 24.34 7.86
C GLY A 170 -4.10 23.02 8.60
N GLY A 171 -4.54 21.96 7.92
CA GLY A 171 -4.74 20.63 8.49
C GLY A 171 -3.49 19.74 8.39
N SER A 172 -2.34 20.32 8.00
CA SER A 172 -1.12 19.56 7.77
C SER A 172 -0.51 19.02 9.05
N PHE A 173 -0.05 17.77 8.98
CA PHE A 173 0.74 17.11 10.01
C PHE A 173 1.72 16.12 9.37
N LEU A 174 2.76 15.77 10.13
CA LEU A 174 3.69 14.71 9.76
C LEU A 174 3.93 13.84 10.99
N PHE A 175 4.21 12.56 10.80
CA PHE A 175 4.79 11.76 11.86
C PHE A 175 5.81 10.76 11.33
N TRP A 176 6.71 10.35 12.20
CA TRP A 176 7.75 9.37 11.92
C TRP A 176 7.65 8.28 12.94
N LEU A 177 7.72 7.03 12.51
CA LEU A 177 7.61 5.86 13.39
C LEU A 177 8.63 4.78 12.98
N PRO A 178 9.06 3.93 13.91
CA PRO A 178 9.93 2.80 13.59
C PRO A 178 9.32 1.90 12.51
N VAL A 179 10.14 1.37 11.61
CA VAL A 179 9.68 0.57 10.46
C VAL A 179 8.90 -0.67 10.87
N GLY A 180 9.21 -1.29 12.01
CA GLY A 180 8.47 -2.42 12.55
C GLY A 180 7.07 -2.09 13.06
N GLY A 181 6.71 -0.80 13.16
CA GLY A 181 5.43 -0.34 13.70
C GLY A 181 5.29 -0.47 15.21
N GLU A 182 6.34 -0.93 15.91
CA GLU A 182 6.43 -0.93 17.37
C GLU A 182 7.23 0.28 17.85
N GLY A 183 6.89 0.78 19.04
CA GLY A 183 7.49 1.98 19.60
C GLY A 183 6.68 3.23 19.28
N SER A 184 7.27 4.38 19.59
CA SER A 184 6.56 5.65 19.61
C SER A 184 6.79 6.43 18.34
N SER A 185 5.74 7.12 17.90
CA SER A 185 5.82 8.04 16.79
C SER A 185 6.19 9.43 17.28
N LEU A 186 6.93 10.17 16.46
CA LEU A 186 7.15 11.60 16.67
C LEU A 186 6.24 12.38 15.73
N LEU A 187 5.22 13.02 16.29
CA LEU A 187 4.20 13.79 15.59
C LEU A 187 4.62 15.26 15.52
N MET A 188 4.63 15.84 14.32
CA MET A 188 4.86 17.26 14.05
C MET A 188 3.57 17.93 13.59
N LEU A 189 3.11 18.94 14.34
CA LEU A 189 1.89 19.71 14.09
C LEU A 189 2.20 21.17 13.79
N CYS A 190 1.41 21.79 12.91
CA CYS A 190 1.43 23.23 12.70
C CYS A 190 0.72 23.96 13.85
N ASP A 191 1.27 25.07 14.35
CA ASP A 191 0.51 25.97 15.22
C ASP A 191 -0.62 26.68 14.43
N SER A 192 -1.54 27.36 15.14
CA SER A 192 -2.70 27.99 14.52
C SER A 192 -2.40 29.12 13.51
N ARG A 193 -1.14 29.56 13.39
CA ARG A 193 -0.67 30.60 12.47
C ARG A 193 0.19 30.05 11.33
N THR A 194 0.46 28.75 11.34
CA THR A 194 1.25 28.03 10.34
C THR A 194 0.37 27.15 9.48
N HIS A 195 0.80 26.94 8.25
CA HIS A 195 0.26 25.93 7.35
C HIS A 195 1.42 25.32 6.54
N LEU A 196 1.19 24.16 5.95
CA LEU A 196 2.07 23.58 4.94
C LEU A 196 1.27 23.36 3.65
N GLU A 197 1.81 23.78 2.51
CA GLU A 197 1.08 23.80 1.23
C GLU A 197 1.76 23.03 0.09
N TYR A 198 3.01 22.61 0.28
CA TYR A 198 3.79 21.89 -0.72
C TYR A 198 4.91 21.08 -0.07
N PHE A 199 5.44 20.10 -0.80
CA PHE A 199 6.61 19.32 -0.41
C PHE A 199 7.44 18.94 -1.64
N ALA A 200 8.72 18.64 -1.41
CA ALA A 200 9.62 18.09 -2.41
C ALA A 200 10.52 17.02 -1.79
N GLU A 201 10.95 16.07 -2.61
CA GLU A 201 11.91 15.06 -2.22
C GLU A 201 12.99 14.91 -3.30
N ALA A 202 14.26 15.06 -2.90
CA ALA A 202 15.40 14.82 -3.77
C ALA A 202 16.25 13.65 -3.25
N SER A 203 16.95 12.98 -4.17
CA SER A 203 18.00 11.99 -3.85
C SER A 203 17.52 10.78 -3.03
N SER A 204 16.34 10.22 -3.31
CA SER A 204 15.86 8.99 -2.68
C SER A 204 16.46 7.73 -3.33
N SER A 205 16.99 6.81 -2.52
CA SER A 205 17.19 5.43 -2.98
C SER A 205 15.94 4.61 -2.67
N TYR A 206 15.29 4.05 -3.69
CA TYR A 206 14.16 3.15 -3.49
C TYR A 206 14.48 1.99 -2.53
N ALA A 207 15.70 1.45 -2.61
CA ALA A 207 16.15 0.31 -1.83
C ALA A 207 16.72 0.67 -0.44
N ARG A 208 17.17 1.91 -0.24
CA ARG A 208 17.98 2.30 0.93
C ARG A 208 17.54 3.58 1.62
N GLY A 209 16.47 4.21 1.13
CA GLY A 209 15.95 5.47 1.65
C GLY A 209 16.96 6.61 1.57
N GLY A 210 17.02 7.43 2.63
CA GLY A 210 17.95 8.56 2.76
C GLY A 210 17.58 9.80 1.95
N ALA A 211 16.30 9.97 1.64
CA ALA A 211 15.84 11.06 0.80
C ALA A 211 15.92 12.43 1.51
N ASN A 212 16.26 13.47 0.76
CA ASN A 212 16.19 14.85 1.24
C ASN A 212 14.75 15.35 1.10
N TYR A 213 13.95 15.13 2.14
CA TYR A 213 12.57 15.56 2.20
C TYR A 213 12.44 16.96 2.79
N GLU A 214 11.60 17.79 2.18
CA GLU A 214 11.30 19.12 2.67
C GLU A 214 9.84 19.50 2.45
N VAL A 215 9.33 20.33 3.36
CA VAL A 215 7.97 20.86 3.34
C VAL A 215 8.00 22.38 3.27
N TYR A 216 6.95 22.98 2.72
CA TYR A 216 6.91 24.41 2.47
C TYR A 216 5.74 25.06 3.18
N ILE A 217 6.03 26.15 3.91
CA ILE A 217 5.02 27.08 4.42
C ILE A 217 4.52 27.98 3.29
N HIS A 218 5.45 28.50 2.50
CA HIS A 218 5.20 29.28 1.29
C HIS A 218 6.04 28.68 0.17
N SER A 219 5.50 28.58 -1.03
CA SER A 219 6.10 27.86 -2.15
C SER A 219 5.89 28.55 -3.51
N LYS A 220 5.61 29.86 -3.52
CA LYS A 220 5.37 30.62 -4.77
C LYS A 220 6.59 30.59 -5.70
N GLY A 221 7.80 30.68 -5.17
CA GLY A 221 9.02 30.66 -5.98
C GLY A 221 9.26 29.29 -6.58
N GLU A 222 9.13 28.22 -5.80
CA GLU A 222 9.26 26.84 -6.25
C GLU A 222 8.17 26.46 -7.26
N GLY A 223 6.91 26.81 -6.94
CA GLY A 223 5.77 26.59 -7.83
C GLY A 223 5.89 27.30 -9.18
N SER A 224 6.61 28.43 -9.24
CA SER A 224 6.77 29.23 -10.46
C SER A 224 7.96 28.83 -11.35
N ASN A 225 8.89 27.98 -10.87
CA ASN A 225 10.03 27.52 -11.66
C ASN A 225 9.60 26.49 -12.73
N GLY A 226 9.13 26.89 -13.93
CA GLY A 226 8.75 25.95 -15.01
C GLY A 226 9.83 24.88 -15.32
N GLN A 227 9.57 23.69 -15.86
CA GLN A 227 8.45 23.16 -16.66
C GLN A 227 8.04 21.76 -16.15
N GLY A 228 6.75 21.43 -16.22
CA GLY A 228 6.24 20.07 -15.99
C GLY A 228 5.55 19.84 -14.64
N GLY A 229 4.64 18.87 -14.64
CA GLY A 229 3.91 18.41 -13.45
C GLY A 229 2.78 19.31 -12.98
N THR A 230 1.87 18.75 -12.19
CA THR A 230 0.76 19.50 -11.56
C THR A 230 0.88 19.48 -10.04
N TRP A 231 0.30 20.48 -9.39
CA TRP A 231 0.07 20.50 -7.94
C TRP A 231 -1.30 21.12 -7.70
N ARG A 232 -2.11 20.51 -6.83
CA ARG A 232 -3.54 20.87 -6.70
C ARG A 232 -3.78 21.97 -5.67
N GLN A 233 -2.85 22.21 -4.75
CA GLN A 233 -2.95 23.30 -3.78
C GLN A 233 -2.29 24.57 -4.33
N LYS A 234 -2.74 25.72 -3.84
CA LYS A 234 -2.21 27.01 -4.26
C LYS A 234 -0.82 27.24 -3.67
N HIS A 235 0.14 27.59 -4.51
CA HIS A 235 1.42 28.14 -4.07
C HIS A 235 1.25 29.60 -3.60
N THR A 236 1.61 29.89 -2.36
CA THR A 236 1.46 31.21 -1.74
C THR A 236 2.80 31.84 -1.38
N SER A 237 2.77 33.15 -1.13
CA SER A 237 3.89 33.97 -0.65
C SER A 237 3.45 34.79 0.55
N LEU A 238 4.42 35.29 1.32
CA LEU A 238 4.21 36.24 2.41
C LEU A 238 4.65 37.63 1.97
N LYS A 239 3.80 38.64 2.19
CA LYS A 239 4.18 40.06 2.04
C LYS A 239 4.52 40.64 3.41
N LEU A 240 5.65 41.33 3.52
CA LEU A 240 6.08 42.05 4.72
C LEU A 240 6.40 43.51 4.39
N GLY A 241 5.72 44.45 5.03
CA GLY A 241 6.07 45.86 5.08
C GLY A 241 7.36 46.11 5.88
N ALA A 242 7.87 47.35 5.85
CA ALA A 242 9.08 47.72 6.60
C ALA A 242 8.89 47.51 8.10
N GLY A 243 9.83 46.82 8.76
CA GLY A 243 9.75 46.49 10.18
C GLY A 243 8.71 45.42 10.57
N GLU A 244 7.90 44.93 9.61
CA GLU A 244 6.90 43.91 9.90
C GLU A 244 7.55 42.56 10.22
N LYS A 245 6.91 41.82 11.12
CA LYS A 245 7.36 40.52 11.59
C LYS A 245 6.30 39.46 11.36
N LYS A 246 6.74 38.25 11.05
CA LYS A 246 5.90 37.06 10.98
C LYS A 246 6.56 35.91 11.69
N VAL A 247 5.77 35.17 12.48
CA VAL A 247 6.24 33.98 13.20
C VAL A 247 5.42 32.80 12.75
N TYR A 248 6.12 31.70 12.46
CA TYR A 248 5.56 30.37 12.20
C TYR A 248 6.00 29.44 13.32
N GLY A 249 5.11 28.60 13.81
CA GLY A 249 5.38 27.62 14.85
C GLY A 249 4.97 26.20 14.48
N PHE A 250 5.70 25.24 15.04
CA PHE A 250 5.41 23.82 15.05
C PHE A 250 5.54 23.25 16.47
N HIS A 251 4.78 22.21 16.74
CA HIS A 251 4.89 21.40 17.94
C HIS A 251 5.29 19.98 17.57
N LEU A 252 6.30 19.44 18.22
CA LEU A 252 6.63 18.03 18.15
C LEU A 252 6.20 17.34 19.45
N LEU A 253 5.50 16.21 19.31
CA LEU A 253 4.94 15.43 20.42
C LEU A 253 5.22 13.94 20.20
N TRP A 254 5.47 13.19 21.27
CA TRP A 254 5.50 11.74 21.22
C TRP A 254 4.07 11.19 21.17
N ALA A 255 3.82 10.19 20.33
CA ALA A 255 2.52 9.52 20.24
C ALA A 255 2.67 7.99 20.26
N ASP A 256 1.94 7.33 21.13
CA ASP A 256 1.95 5.88 21.33
C ASP A 256 0.83 5.21 20.52
N GLY A 257 1.07 5.08 19.21
CA GLY A 257 0.15 4.47 18.26
C GLY A 257 -0.83 5.45 17.61
N TYR A 258 -1.59 4.94 16.64
CA TYR A 258 -2.45 5.77 15.77
C TYR A 258 -3.59 6.48 16.51
N ASP A 259 -4.19 5.85 17.52
CA ASP A 259 -5.24 6.49 18.33
C ASP A 259 -4.71 7.68 19.12
N ASP A 260 -3.51 7.57 19.68
CA ASP A 260 -2.87 8.69 20.39
C ASP A 260 -2.48 9.82 19.42
N ILE A 261 -2.05 9.49 18.19
CA ILE A 261 -1.85 10.52 17.15
C ILE A 261 -3.16 11.27 16.87
N ARG A 262 -4.28 10.57 16.71
CA ARG A 262 -5.60 11.17 16.47
C ARG A 262 -6.05 12.05 17.63
N HIS A 263 -5.87 11.55 18.85
CA HIS A 263 -6.16 12.30 20.05
C HIS A 263 -5.33 13.60 20.12
N LYS A 264 -4.02 13.51 19.89
CA LYS A 264 -3.13 14.68 19.86
C LYS A 264 -3.46 15.65 18.73
N LEU A 265 -3.88 15.17 17.56
CA LEU A 265 -4.39 16.01 16.48
C LEU A 265 -5.62 16.80 16.95
N PHE A 266 -6.58 16.15 17.60
CA PHE A 266 -7.78 16.79 18.11
C PHE A 266 -7.48 17.83 19.21
N GLU A 267 -6.63 17.48 20.20
CA GLU A 267 -6.30 18.35 21.32
C GLU A 267 -5.46 19.59 20.94
N ASN A 268 -4.77 19.55 19.80
CA ASN A 268 -3.87 20.61 19.35
C ASN A 268 -4.43 21.35 18.11
N ASP A 269 -5.73 21.63 18.09
CA ASP A 269 -6.42 22.41 17.05
C ASP A 269 -6.30 21.84 15.61
N GLY A 270 -6.08 20.53 15.48
CA GLY A 270 -6.09 19.76 14.25
C GLY A 270 -7.42 19.06 14.00
N PHE A 271 -7.37 17.96 13.22
CA PHE A 271 -8.54 17.15 12.88
C PHE A 271 -8.26 15.66 13.11
N ASP A 272 -9.17 14.96 13.79
CA ASP A 272 -9.34 13.51 13.59
C ASP A 272 -10.36 13.29 12.47
N ILE A 273 -9.90 12.74 11.35
CA ILE A 273 -10.73 12.49 10.18
C ILE A 273 -10.91 10.98 10.01
N ARG A 274 -12.17 10.54 9.97
CA ARG A 274 -12.54 9.15 9.66
C ARG A 274 -13.33 9.15 8.35
N VAL A 275 -13.01 8.23 7.44
CA VAL A 275 -13.63 8.14 6.11
C VAL A 275 -13.99 6.68 5.80
N ALA A 276 -15.17 6.46 5.23
CA ALA A 276 -15.59 5.15 4.71
C ALA A 276 -16.45 5.32 3.44
N PRO A 277 -16.29 4.43 2.43
CA PRO A 277 -15.42 3.25 2.44
C PRO A 277 -13.96 3.55 2.09
N GLY A 278 -13.64 4.77 1.66
CA GLY A 278 -12.29 5.21 1.30
C GLY A 278 -12.32 6.55 0.57
N MET A 279 -11.19 6.95 -0.02
CA MET A 279 -11.08 8.18 -0.81
C MET A 279 -10.93 7.95 -2.31
N VAL A 280 -10.75 6.70 -2.73
CA VAL A 280 -11.05 6.23 -4.09
C VAL A 280 -12.47 5.68 -4.04
N VAL A 281 -13.40 6.31 -4.75
CA VAL A 281 -14.85 6.08 -4.59
C VAL A 281 -15.50 5.81 -5.96
N PRO A 282 -16.20 4.69 -6.12
CA PRO A 282 -17.01 4.45 -7.32
C PRO A 282 -18.18 5.42 -7.42
N SER A 283 -18.49 5.90 -8.63
CA SER A 283 -19.53 6.92 -8.85
C SER A 283 -20.96 6.49 -8.48
N ASP A 284 -21.20 5.19 -8.25
CA ASP A 284 -22.45 4.63 -7.76
C ASP A 284 -22.49 4.44 -6.23
N GLN A 285 -21.53 5.02 -5.50
CA GLN A 285 -21.43 4.99 -4.05
C GLN A 285 -21.30 6.40 -3.45
N THR A 286 -21.68 6.51 -2.18
CA THR A 286 -21.46 7.70 -1.35
C THR A 286 -20.33 7.44 -0.36
N VAL A 287 -19.67 8.51 0.08
CA VAL A 287 -18.68 8.46 1.16
C VAL A 287 -19.26 9.11 2.42
N ARG A 288 -19.08 8.48 3.58
CA ARG A 288 -19.28 9.13 4.88
C ARG A 288 -17.95 9.49 5.49
N PHE A 289 -17.88 10.68 6.07
CA PHE A 289 -16.69 11.12 6.78
C PHE A 289 -17.04 11.95 8.01
N SER A 290 -16.26 11.77 9.07
CA SER A 290 -16.33 12.59 10.27
C SER A 290 -15.17 13.57 10.34
N LEU A 291 -15.42 14.76 10.86
CA LEU A 291 -14.43 15.77 11.18
C LEU A 291 -14.50 16.03 12.70
N GLY A 292 -13.60 15.38 13.45
CA GLY A 292 -13.38 15.64 14.87
C GLY A 292 -12.44 16.83 15.05
N THR A 293 -12.93 17.96 15.54
CA THR A 293 -12.09 19.16 15.78
C THR A 293 -12.75 20.13 16.75
N THR A 294 -11.95 20.79 17.58
CA THR A 294 -12.38 21.93 18.41
C THR A 294 -12.62 23.21 17.58
N ASN A 295 -12.14 23.24 16.34
CA ASN A 295 -12.33 24.40 15.47
C ASN A 295 -13.76 24.44 14.93
N ARG A 296 -14.36 25.63 14.92
CA ARG A 296 -15.61 25.84 14.20
C ARG A 296 -15.42 25.60 12.70
N ILE A 297 -16.07 24.56 12.17
CA ILE A 297 -16.21 24.33 10.73
C ILE A 297 -17.19 25.36 10.18
N ARG A 298 -16.76 26.14 9.18
CA ARG A 298 -17.56 27.20 8.56
C ARG A 298 -18.35 26.66 7.37
N GLU A 299 -17.68 25.91 6.50
CA GLU A 299 -18.28 25.33 5.29
C GLU A 299 -17.37 24.24 4.69
N ILE A 300 -17.97 23.35 3.90
CA ILE A 300 -17.27 22.40 3.04
C ILE A 300 -17.61 22.76 1.59
N ILE A 301 -16.59 23.14 0.81
CA ILE A 301 -16.75 23.61 -0.56
C ILE A 301 -16.30 22.52 -1.53
N PRO A 302 -17.20 21.90 -2.31
CA PRO A 302 -16.80 20.98 -3.37
C PRO A 302 -16.15 21.74 -4.55
N GLU A 303 -15.12 21.15 -5.15
CA GLU A 303 -14.48 21.65 -6.37
C GLU A 303 -15.46 21.74 -7.55
N PHE A 304 -16.42 20.80 -7.63
CA PHE A 304 -17.44 20.74 -8.68
C PHE A 304 -18.87 20.77 -8.08
N PRO A 305 -19.38 21.92 -7.62
CA PRO A 305 -20.65 22.00 -6.88
C PRO A 305 -21.90 21.46 -7.60
N LYS A 306 -21.88 21.41 -8.95
CA LYS A 306 -22.99 20.86 -9.74
C LYS A 306 -22.95 19.33 -9.89
N GLN A 307 -21.83 18.72 -9.53
CA GLN A 307 -21.52 17.28 -9.69
C GLN A 307 -21.10 16.64 -8.38
N THR A 308 -21.30 17.35 -7.26
CA THR A 308 -20.93 16.90 -5.92
C THR A 308 -21.98 17.36 -4.93
N THR A 309 -22.54 16.41 -4.19
CA THR A 309 -23.44 16.69 -3.06
C THR A 309 -22.67 16.54 -1.77
N VAL A 310 -22.87 17.44 -0.80
CA VAL A 310 -22.36 17.32 0.56
C VAL A 310 -23.51 17.58 1.54
N ARG A 311 -23.74 16.65 2.46
CA ARG A 311 -24.82 16.72 3.45
C ARG A 311 -24.23 16.58 4.85
N TYR A 312 -24.58 17.51 5.74
CA TYR A 312 -24.29 17.39 7.17
C TYR A 312 -25.31 16.46 7.83
N LEU A 313 -24.84 15.45 8.57
CA LEU A 313 -25.67 14.45 9.24
C LEU A 313 -25.81 14.69 10.76
N GLY A 314 -25.15 15.72 11.30
CA GLY A 314 -25.16 16.04 12.72
C GLY A 314 -23.85 15.68 13.42
N GLU A 315 -23.89 15.71 14.74
CA GLU A 315 -22.76 15.31 15.60
C GLU A 315 -22.98 13.90 16.14
N THR A 316 -21.96 13.05 16.06
CA THR A 316 -21.99 11.69 16.63
C THR A 316 -21.38 11.64 18.02
N ALA A 317 -20.48 12.58 18.31
CA ALA A 317 -19.95 12.91 19.63
C ALA A 317 -19.66 14.41 19.67
N LYS A 318 -19.38 14.95 20.86
CA LYS A 318 -18.99 16.35 21.03
C LYS A 318 -17.85 16.69 20.08
N ASP A 319 -17.98 17.79 19.34
CA ASP A 319 -16.96 18.31 18.41
C ASP A 319 -16.60 17.31 17.27
N THR A 320 -17.46 16.32 17.01
CA THR A 320 -17.30 15.30 15.96
C THR A 320 -18.44 15.39 14.96
N HIS A 321 -18.19 16.05 13.83
CA HIS A 321 -19.19 16.41 12.84
C HIS A 321 -19.24 15.39 11.69
N LEU A 322 -20.39 14.77 11.46
CA LEU A 322 -20.58 13.74 10.43
C LEU A 322 -21.14 14.33 9.14
N TYR A 323 -20.58 13.90 8.01
CA TYR A 323 -20.99 14.31 6.67
C TYR A 323 -21.12 13.11 5.74
N GLU A 324 -21.90 13.29 4.68
CA GLU A 324 -21.97 12.39 3.54
C GLU A 324 -21.74 13.17 2.25
N ALA A 325 -20.91 12.63 1.35
CA ALA A 325 -20.69 13.18 0.03
C ALA A 325 -20.96 12.16 -1.08
N GLY A 326 -21.43 12.65 -2.21
CA GLY A 326 -21.62 11.89 -3.44
C GLY A 326 -21.00 12.64 -4.62
N PHE A 327 -20.33 11.91 -5.51
CA PHE A 327 -19.62 12.49 -6.64
C PHE A 327 -20.07 11.87 -7.95
N SER A 328 -20.33 12.69 -8.97
CA SER A 328 -20.67 12.22 -10.31
C SER A 328 -19.62 12.55 -11.36
N ARG A 329 -18.56 13.28 -11.00
CA ARG A 329 -17.45 13.61 -11.90
C ARG A 329 -16.33 12.58 -11.73
N LEU A 330 -16.04 11.81 -12.77
CA LEU A 330 -14.90 10.88 -12.81
C LEU A 330 -13.57 11.64 -12.68
N GLY A 331 -12.56 10.98 -12.12
CA GLY A 331 -11.23 11.55 -11.94
C GLY A 331 -11.02 12.19 -10.57
N GLU A 332 -10.02 13.06 -10.48
CA GLU A 332 -9.70 13.80 -9.26
C GLU A 332 -10.84 14.77 -8.88
N ASN A 333 -11.19 14.76 -7.60
CA ASN A 333 -12.15 15.65 -6.95
C ASN A 333 -11.53 16.20 -5.65
N MET A 334 -12.07 17.29 -5.12
CA MET A 334 -11.62 17.87 -3.85
C MET A 334 -12.78 18.49 -3.07
N LEU A 335 -12.76 18.31 -1.74
CA LEU A 335 -13.58 19.04 -0.78
C LEU A 335 -12.69 19.97 0.03
N MET A 336 -12.96 21.28 0.01
CA MET A 336 -12.21 22.26 0.78
C MET A 336 -12.95 22.55 2.09
N VAL A 337 -12.37 22.16 3.23
CA VAL A 337 -12.90 22.48 4.56
C VAL A 337 -12.41 23.88 4.96
N ARG A 338 -13.33 24.82 5.17
CA ARG A 338 -13.03 26.15 5.73
C ARG A 338 -13.37 26.14 7.22
N TYR A 339 -12.44 26.59 8.05
CA TYR A 339 -12.61 26.52 9.51
C TYR A 339 -11.83 27.62 10.23
N GLY A 340 -12.08 27.74 11.54
CA GLY A 340 -11.31 28.63 12.42
C GLY A 340 -11.31 30.08 11.92
N ASN A 341 -10.16 30.77 11.98
CA ASN A 341 -10.00 32.15 11.50
C ASN A 341 -9.38 32.23 10.10
N GLY A 342 -10.11 31.72 9.09
CA GLY A 342 -9.67 31.77 7.68
C GLY A 342 -8.72 30.64 7.27
N ARG A 343 -8.61 29.60 8.10
CA ARG A 343 -7.83 28.38 7.79
C ARG A 343 -8.60 27.50 6.81
N SER A 344 -7.86 26.67 6.09
CA SER A 344 -8.44 25.71 5.17
C SER A 344 -7.62 24.44 5.03
N MET A 345 -8.31 23.34 4.77
CA MET A 345 -7.73 22.02 4.55
C MET A 345 -8.44 21.36 3.35
N PRO A 346 -7.70 21.00 2.29
CA PRO A 346 -8.24 20.19 1.20
C PRO A 346 -8.32 18.71 1.62
N MET A 347 -9.41 18.05 1.21
CA MET A 347 -9.54 16.59 1.20
C MET A 347 -9.69 16.13 -0.24
N GLU A 348 -8.77 15.31 -0.72
CA GLU A 348 -8.73 14.88 -2.12
C GLU A 348 -9.31 13.50 -2.31
N PHE A 349 -10.23 13.38 -3.28
CA PHE A 349 -10.91 12.15 -3.65
C PHE A 349 -10.61 11.79 -5.10
N PHE A 350 -10.74 10.51 -5.41
CA PHE A 350 -10.65 10.01 -6.77
C PHE A 350 -11.91 9.20 -7.10
N VAL A 351 -12.58 9.53 -8.21
CA VAL A 351 -13.86 8.91 -8.58
C VAL A 351 -13.69 8.02 -9.80
N THR A 352 -14.03 6.73 -9.66
CA THR A 352 -14.02 5.74 -10.73
C THR A 352 -15.42 5.55 -11.32
N GLU A 353 -15.52 4.88 -12.47
CA GLU A 353 -16.77 4.20 -12.85
C GLU A 353 -17.13 3.12 -11.80
N PRO A 354 -18.36 2.58 -11.81
CA PRO A 354 -18.72 1.44 -10.96
C PRO A 354 -17.69 0.31 -11.06
N LEU A 355 -17.29 -0.30 -9.94
CA LEU A 355 -16.16 -1.24 -9.90
C LEU A 355 -16.33 -2.43 -10.83
N GLU A 356 -17.54 -2.97 -10.97
CA GLU A 356 -17.81 -4.06 -11.92
C GLU A 356 -17.43 -3.65 -13.36
N THR A 357 -17.71 -2.41 -13.75
CA THR A 357 -17.35 -1.87 -15.06
C THR A 357 -15.83 -1.74 -15.20
N VAL A 358 -15.15 -1.19 -14.18
CA VAL A 358 -13.69 -1.04 -14.16
C VAL A 358 -13.00 -2.40 -14.28
N ILE A 359 -13.41 -3.40 -13.49
CA ILE A 359 -12.89 -4.78 -13.51
C ILE A 359 -13.05 -5.39 -14.91
N LYS A 360 -14.25 -5.29 -15.50
CA LYS A 360 -14.54 -5.86 -16.83
C LYS A 360 -13.76 -5.17 -17.95
N LYS A 361 -13.64 -3.83 -17.91
CA LYS A 361 -12.85 -3.07 -18.88
C LYS A 361 -11.36 -3.39 -18.78
N ARG A 362 -10.80 -3.48 -17.57
CA ARG A 362 -9.41 -3.90 -17.36
C ARG A 362 -9.14 -5.28 -17.97
N ALA A 363 -10.01 -6.26 -17.71
CA ALA A 363 -9.86 -7.60 -18.26
C ALA A 363 -9.95 -7.62 -19.79
N SER A 364 -10.94 -6.95 -20.35
CA SER A 364 -11.09 -6.78 -21.80
C SER A 364 -9.85 -6.13 -22.42
N PHE A 365 -9.30 -5.09 -21.77
CA PHE A 365 -8.11 -4.40 -22.25
C PHE A 365 -6.88 -5.32 -22.28
N ILE A 366 -6.64 -6.09 -21.21
CA ILE A 366 -5.52 -7.04 -21.18
C ILE A 366 -5.64 -8.04 -22.33
N ALA A 367 -6.79 -8.68 -22.48
CA ALA A 367 -7.01 -9.72 -23.48
C ALA A 367 -6.90 -9.20 -24.93
N ASN A 368 -7.34 -7.96 -25.18
CA ASN A 368 -7.41 -7.40 -26.54
C ASN A 368 -6.19 -6.55 -26.94
N SER A 369 -5.50 -5.93 -25.98
CA SER A 369 -4.49 -4.90 -26.26
C SER A 369 -3.12 -5.24 -25.70
N GLN A 370 -3.01 -6.16 -24.73
CA GLN A 370 -1.74 -6.46 -24.05
C GLN A 370 -1.12 -7.81 -24.41
N GLN A 371 -1.61 -8.51 -25.45
CA GLN A 371 -1.09 -9.82 -25.85
C GLN A 371 -0.42 -9.79 -27.23
N HIS A 372 0.82 -10.26 -27.30
CA HIS A 372 1.53 -10.51 -28.56
C HIS A 372 1.00 -11.76 -29.23
N ARG A 373 0.59 -11.67 -30.50
CA ARG A 373 0.02 -12.80 -31.28
C ARG A 373 0.69 -13.00 -32.63
N ASN A 374 2.02 -12.90 -32.67
CA ASN A 374 2.81 -13.13 -33.88
C ASN A 374 3.55 -14.48 -33.80
N PRO A 375 3.14 -15.53 -34.54
CA PRO A 375 3.75 -16.86 -34.47
C PRO A 375 5.18 -16.94 -34.98
N SER A 376 5.67 -15.93 -35.72
CA SER A 376 7.08 -15.83 -36.14
C SER A 376 8.02 -15.34 -35.03
N LYS A 377 7.46 -14.83 -33.93
CA LYS A 377 8.22 -14.30 -32.80
C LYS A 377 8.30 -15.35 -31.70
N TRP A 378 9.46 -15.41 -31.04
CA TRP A 378 9.66 -16.33 -29.92
C TRP A 378 8.79 -16.00 -28.70
N TYR A 379 8.34 -14.76 -28.61
CA TYR A 379 7.43 -14.27 -27.57
C TYR A 379 5.95 -14.33 -28.01
N ASN A 380 5.60 -15.21 -28.95
CA ASN A 380 4.22 -15.44 -29.33
C ASN A 380 3.37 -15.88 -28.12
N GLY A 381 2.24 -15.22 -27.89
CA GLY A 381 1.35 -15.47 -26.76
C GLY A 381 1.60 -14.57 -25.55
N LEU A 382 2.76 -13.91 -25.45
CA LEU A 382 3.17 -13.09 -24.31
C LEU A 382 2.17 -11.98 -23.99
N PHE A 383 1.75 -11.88 -22.72
CA PHE A 383 1.17 -10.66 -22.18
C PHE A 383 2.27 -9.70 -21.71
N SER A 384 2.23 -8.43 -22.13
CA SER A 384 3.30 -7.47 -21.84
C SER A 384 2.76 -6.08 -21.44
N LEU A 385 3.68 -5.17 -21.13
CA LEU A 385 3.38 -3.83 -20.63
C LEU A 385 2.76 -2.94 -21.72
N TRP A 386 2.01 -1.95 -21.28
CA TRP A 386 1.42 -0.93 -22.13
C TRP A 386 1.86 0.45 -21.67
N ASP A 387 2.40 1.28 -22.57
CA ASP A 387 2.77 2.68 -22.30
C ASP A 387 1.77 3.63 -22.98
N MET A 388 0.99 4.34 -22.17
CA MET A 388 -0.10 5.20 -22.63
C MET A 388 0.40 6.47 -23.35
N ARG A 389 1.68 6.83 -23.23
CA ARG A 389 2.25 8.01 -23.90
C ARG A 389 2.64 7.75 -25.35
N ARG A 390 2.77 6.48 -25.73
CA ARG A 390 3.26 6.08 -27.06
C ARG A 390 2.23 6.37 -28.12
N LYS A 391 2.71 6.53 -29.36
CA LYS A 391 1.84 6.67 -30.52
C LYS A 391 0.98 5.41 -30.69
N PRO A 392 -0.27 5.54 -31.19
CA PRO A 392 -1.11 4.38 -31.48
C PRO A 392 -0.36 3.34 -32.31
N GLY A 393 -0.32 2.09 -31.82
CA GLY A 393 0.40 0.97 -32.44
C GLY A 393 1.78 0.69 -31.84
N GLU A 394 2.36 1.61 -31.07
CA GLU A 394 3.65 1.44 -30.37
C GLU A 394 3.48 1.27 -28.85
N ASN A 395 2.25 1.29 -28.35
CA ASN A 395 1.95 1.27 -26.92
C ASN A 395 2.23 -0.08 -26.25
N LEU A 396 1.95 -1.20 -26.94
CA LEU A 396 2.28 -2.53 -26.45
C LEU A 396 3.80 -2.71 -26.53
N LEU A 397 4.43 -2.77 -25.36
CA LEU A 397 5.85 -3.01 -25.22
C LEU A 397 6.17 -4.49 -25.41
N GLY A 398 7.42 -4.82 -25.69
CA GLY A 398 7.87 -6.18 -25.85
C GLY A 398 9.36 -6.25 -26.16
N PRO A 399 9.91 -7.45 -26.41
CA PRO A 399 11.36 -7.63 -26.63
C PRO A 399 11.95 -6.80 -27.78
N ASP A 400 11.15 -6.50 -28.81
CA ASP A 400 11.58 -5.66 -29.95
C ASP A 400 11.31 -4.15 -29.74
N ASN A 401 10.53 -3.79 -28.72
CA ASN A 401 10.18 -2.41 -28.36
C ASN A 401 10.10 -2.28 -26.84
N LEU A 402 11.24 -2.05 -26.20
CA LEU A 402 11.34 -2.00 -24.74
C LEU A 402 10.60 -0.81 -24.11
N GLY A 403 10.31 0.24 -24.88
CA GLY A 403 9.66 1.42 -24.34
C GLY A 403 10.46 2.17 -23.26
N GLY A 404 11.77 1.92 -23.15
CA GLY A 404 12.62 2.45 -22.06
C GLY A 404 12.57 1.61 -20.77
N GLN A 405 11.86 0.49 -20.77
CA GLN A 405 11.82 -0.49 -19.68
C GLN A 405 12.99 -1.47 -19.79
N HIS A 406 13.27 -2.17 -18.69
CA HIS A 406 14.19 -3.30 -18.70
C HIS A 406 13.59 -4.50 -19.45
N MET A 407 14.45 -5.34 -20.04
CA MET A 407 14.04 -6.53 -20.80
C MET A 407 13.15 -7.46 -19.95
N TYR A 408 13.49 -7.69 -18.69
CA TYR A 408 12.72 -8.55 -17.79
C TYR A 408 11.26 -8.10 -17.62
N ALA A 409 11.03 -6.79 -17.61
CA ALA A 409 9.70 -6.24 -17.39
C ALA A 409 8.78 -6.48 -18.59
N VAL A 410 9.33 -6.56 -19.81
CA VAL A 410 8.55 -6.64 -21.05
C VAL A 410 8.63 -7.99 -21.76
N ALA A 411 9.53 -8.88 -21.35
CA ALA A 411 9.77 -10.18 -21.98
C ALA A 411 9.04 -11.35 -21.31
N GLY A 412 8.26 -11.11 -20.24
CA GLY A 412 7.53 -12.16 -19.52
C GLY A 412 8.35 -12.98 -18.54
N SER A 413 9.61 -12.61 -18.31
CA SER A 413 10.57 -13.27 -17.42
C SER A 413 10.45 -12.83 -15.96
N ASP A 414 9.50 -11.95 -15.62
CA ASP A 414 9.41 -11.32 -14.31
C ASP A 414 7.98 -10.80 -13.99
N ASP A 415 7.76 -10.32 -12.76
CA ASP A 415 6.46 -9.96 -12.22
C ASP A 415 5.68 -8.86 -12.99
N PRO A 416 6.30 -7.80 -13.56
CA PRO A 416 5.58 -6.76 -14.31
C PRO A 416 4.70 -7.28 -15.46
N SER A 417 5.14 -8.36 -16.14
CA SER A 417 4.37 -8.98 -17.24
C SER A 417 3.38 -10.03 -16.73
N SER A 418 3.75 -10.80 -15.69
CA SER A 418 2.92 -11.90 -15.20
C SER A 418 1.63 -11.45 -14.48
N GLY A 419 1.61 -10.24 -13.91
CA GLY A 419 0.44 -9.65 -13.26
C GLY A 419 -0.85 -9.69 -14.11
N LYS A 420 -0.71 -9.56 -15.44
CA LYS A 420 -1.85 -9.55 -16.38
C LYS A 420 -2.66 -10.84 -16.34
N VAL A 421 -1.98 -11.99 -16.36
CA VAL A 421 -2.65 -13.29 -16.44
C VAL A 421 -3.25 -13.72 -15.11
N VAL A 422 -2.64 -13.32 -13.99
CA VAL A 422 -3.22 -13.60 -12.67
C VAL A 422 -4.54 -12.83 -12.50
N PHE A 423 -4.58 -11.54 -12.89
CA PHE A 423 -5.81 -10.75 -12.87
C PHE A 423 -6.89 -11.34 -13.79
N LEU A 424 -6.53 -11.69 -15.04
CA LEU A 424 -7.47 -12.32 -15.96
C LEU A 424 -8.04 -13.62 -15.39
N SER A 425 -7.20 -14.46 -14.79
CA SER A 425 -7.64 -15.74 -14.23
C SER A 425 -8.58 -15.53 -13.04
N GLU A 426 -8.30 -14.59 -12.12
CA GLU A 426 -9.13 -14.31 -10.95
C GLU A 426 -10.46 -13.70 -11.37
N LYS A 427 -10.44 -12.70 -12.25
CA LYS A 427 -11.66 -12.10 -12.80
C LYS A 427 -12.55 -13.14 -13.47
N ASN A 428 -11.99 -14.10 -14.21
CA ASN A 428 -12.78 -15.11 -14.94
C ASN A 428 -13.38 -16.21 -14.05
N LEU A 429 -13.00 -16.29 -12.77
CA LEU A 429 -13.75 -17.07 -11.77
C LEU A 429 -15.06 -16.40 -11.37
N VAL A 430 -15.06 -15.06 -11.35
CA VAL A 430 -16.21 -14.24 -10.96
C VAL A 430 -17.13 -13.99 -12.16
N TYR A 431 -16.55 -13.52 -13.27
CA TYR A 431 -17.27 -13.16 -14.50
C TYR A 431 -16.64 -13.87 -15.71
N PRO A 432 -16.98 -15.15 -15.93
CA PRO A 432 -16.41 -15.96 -17.01
C PRO A 432 -16.63 -15.33 -18.39
N ASN A 433 -15.58 -15.29 -19.21
CA ASN A 433 -15.62 -14.83 -20.59
C ASN A 433 -14.77 -15.76 -21.47
N ALA A 434 -15.41 -16.43 -22.44
CA ALA A 434 -14.76 -17.40 -23.29
C ALA A 434 -13.55 -16.84 -24.09
N LYS A 435 -13.59 -15.56 -24.52
CA LYS A 435 -12.48 -14.95 -25.27
C LYS A 435 -11.27 -14.69 -24.38
N GLU A 436 -11.51 -14.26 -23.14
CA GLU A 436 -10.45 -14.01 -22.17
C GLU A 436 -9.82 -15.33 -21.70
N ILE A 437 -10.63 -16.35 -21.43
CA ILE A 437 -10.16 -17.70 -21.08
C ILE A 437 -9.31 -18.28 -22.22
N ALA A 438 -9.78 -18.18 -23.47
CA ALA A 438 -8.99 -18.61 -24.64
C ALA A 438 -7.68 -17.82 -24.80
N ALA A 439 -7.63 -16.55 -24.38
CA ALA A 439 -6.40 -15.76 -24.39
C ALA A 439 -5.39 -16.24 -23.34
N ILE A 440 -5.86 -16.66 -22.15
CA ILE A 440 -5.04 -17.33 -21.13
C ILE A 440 -4.52 -18.68 -21.65
N GLU A 441 -5.38 -19.52 -22.23
CA GLU A 441 -4.98 -20.82 -22.78
C GLU A 441 -3.93 -20.66 -23.87
N TYR A 442 -4.11 -19.70 -24.78
CA TYR A 442 -3.13 -19.37 -25.81
C TYR A 442 -1.77 -18.97 -25.23
N TYR A 443 -1.74 -18.20 -24.14
CA TYR A 443 -0.51 -17.85 -23.45
C TYR A 443 0.17 -19.08 -22.82
N LEU A 444 -0.60 -19.93 -22.13
CA LEU A 444 -0.08 -21.15 -21.52
C LEU A 444 0.53 -22.10 -22.55
N GLU A 445 -0.14 -22.28 -23.69
CA GLU A 445 0.30 -23.16 -24.77
C GLU A 445 1.44 -22.54 -25.59
N SER A 446 1.31 -21.27 -26.01
CA SER A 446 2.21 -20.66 -26.99
C SER A 446 3.43 -20.00 -26.37
N PHE A 447 3.40 -19.65 -25.08
CA PHE A 447 4.47 -18.88 -24.43
C PHE A 447 5.06 -19.54 -23.17
N VAL A 448 4.25 -20.23 -22.36
CA VAL A 448 4.69 -20.74 -21.06
C VAL A 448 5.23 -22.18 -21.13
N TRP A 449 4.36 -23.15 -21.41
CA TRP A 449 4.69 -24.56 -21.24
C TRP A 449 5.68 -25.07 -22.29
N GLY A 450 6.79 -25.64 -21.83
CA GLY A 450 7.93 -26.06 -22.66
C GLY A 450 8.69 -24.90 -23.29
N LYS A 451 8.60 -23.70 -22.69
CA LYS A 451 9.20 -22.44 -23.13
C LYS A 451 9.73 -21.68 -21.93
N LEU A 452 9.04 -20.63 -21.47
CA LEU A 452 9.38 -19.93 -20.22
C LEU A 452 9.43 -20.90 -19.02
N GLN A 453 8.49 -21.86 -18.97
CA GLN A 453 8.45 -22.93 -17.99
C GLN A 453 8.86 -24.25 -18.64
N ARG A 454 9.74 -25.00 -17.98
CA ARG A 454 10.13 -26.37 -18.36
C ARG A 454 8.96 -27.33 -18.15
N THR A 455 8.83 -28.32 -19.02
CA THR A 455 7.83 -29.40 -18.92
C THR A 455 8.18 -30.41 -17.83
N ASP A 456 7.23 -31.28 -17.55
CA ASP A 456 7.37 -32.47 -16.69
C ASP A 456 8.36 -33.51 -17.23
N LYS A 457 8.72 -33.43 -18.53
CA LYS A 457 9.63 -34.35 -19.22
C LYS A 457 11.07 -33.85 -19.30
N GLU A 458 11.31 -32.60 -18.90
CA GLU A 458 12.65 -31.99 -18.92
C GLU A 458 13.39 -32.28 -17.61
N SER A 459 14.57 -32.89 -17.70
CA SER A 459 15.44 -33.20 -16.56
C SER A 459 16.84 -32.62 -16.77
N PRO A 460 17.52 -32.11 -15.73
CA PRO A 460 17.02 -31.86 -14.37
C PRO A 460 15.99 -30.70 -14.32
N TYR A 461 15.36 -30.49 -13.15
CA TYR A 461 14.43 -29.39 -12.85
C TYR A 461 13.15 -29.32 -13.73
N PRO A 462 12.26 -30.34 -13.67
CA PRO A 462 10.94 -30.25 -14.29
C PRO A 462 10.15 -29.10 -13.65
N TYR A 463 9.26 -28.46 -14.42
CA TYR A 463 8.46 -27.30 -14.01
C TYR A 463 9.25 -26.02 -13.64
N GLY A 464 10.58 -26.02 -13.73
CA GLY A 464 11.42 -24.85 -13.48
C GLY A 464 11.08 -23.67 -14.40
N ILE A 465 11.13 -22.45 -13.87
CA ILE A 465 10.73 -21.23 -14.57
C ILE A 465 11.96 -20.36 -14.81
N TYR A 466 12.21 -20.00 -16.06
CA TYR A 466 13.30 -19.10 -16.43
C TYR A 466 12.96 -17.64 -16.09
N GLY A 467 13.39 -17.23 -14.90
CA GLY A 467 13.15 -15.91 -14.33
C GLY A 467 14.25 -14.90 -14.60
N SER A 468 13.95 -13.62 -14.38
CA SER A 468 14.84 -12.46 -14.55
C SER A 468 15.41 -12.30 -15.98
N ASP A 469 15.83 -11.08 -16.32
CA ASP A 469 16.47 -10.77 -17.61
C ASP A 469 15.63 -11.21 -18.83
N ASN A 470 16.14 -12.07 -19.72
CA ASN A 470 15.43 -12.60 -20.88
C ASN A 470 15.32 -14.13 -20.78
N TRP A 471 14.11 -14.66 -20.60
CA TRP A 471 13.92 -16.11 -20.39
C TRP A 471 14.44 -16.95 -21.56
N LYS A 472 14.34 -16.45 -22.79
CA LYS A 472 14.80 -17.19 -23.97
C LYS A 472 16.32 -17.30 -23.98
N GLU A 473 17.01 -16.19 -23.72
CA GLU A 473 18.47 -16.19 -23.60
C GLU A 473 18.92 -17.09 -22.46
N ASN A 474 18.22 -17.09 -21.33
CA ASN A 474 18.50 -18.01 -20.23
C ASN A 474 18.34 -19.47 -20.64
N ARG A 475 17.22 -19.82 -21.28
CA ARG A 475 16.94 -21.20 -21.68
C ARG A 475 17.91 -21.74 -22.73
N GLU A 476 18.29 -20.90 -23.68
CA GLU A 476 19.18 -21.26 -24.80
C GLU A 476 20.67 -21.04 -24.46
N ALA A 477 20.99 -20.58 -23.23
CA ALA A 477 22.34 -20.34 -22.80
C ALA A 477 23.18 -21.63 -22.76
N THR A 478 24.45 -21.50 -23.12
CA THR A 478 25.50 -22.51 -22.89
C THR A 478 26.31 -22.24 -21.62
N ARG A 479 26.15 -21.05 -21.01
CA ARG A 479 26.74 -20.69 -19.72
C ARG A 479 25.93 -21.31 -18.59
N ASP A 480 26.63 -21.69 -17.53
CA ASP A 480 26.05 -22.25 -16.30
C ASP A 480 25.16 -23.48 -16.61
N PRO A 481 25.77 -24.57 -17.14
CA PRO A 481 25.04 -25.77 -17.53
C PRO A 481 24.11 -26.23 -16.40
N ILE A 482 22.89 -26.60 -16.78
CA ILE A 482 21.82 -26.89 -15.83
C ILE A 482 22.18 -28.01 -14.84
N GLU A 483 23.02 -28.96 -15.25
CA GLU A 483 23.53 -30.07 -14.43
C GLU A 483 24.45 -29.61 -13.30
N GLU A 484 25.10 -28.44 -13.43
CA GLU A 484 25.92 -27.87 -12.36
C GLU A 484 25.07 -27.30 -11.23
N GLY A 485 23.85 -26.83 -11.53
CA GLY A 485 23.00 -26.14 -10.56
C GLY A 485 23.64 -24.86 -9.99
N ILE A 486 24.50 -24.19 -10.76
CA ILE A 486 25.19 -22.97 -10.34
C ILE A 486 24.84 -21.85 -11.32
N SER A 487 24.38 -20.71 -10.81
CA SER A 487 24.12 -19.51 -11.60
C SER A 487 25.11 -18.40 -11.22
N ARG A 488 25.83 -17.88 -12.21
CA ARG A 488 26.86 -16.84 -12.04
C ARG A 488 26.42 -15.53 -12.69
N PRO A 489 26.71 -14.37 -12.06
CA PRO A 489 26.46 -13.08 -12.68
C PRO A 489 27.38 -12.90 -13.90
N GLY A 490 26.84 -12.36 -15.00
CA GLY A 490 27.60 -12.17 -16.22
C GLY A 490 26.76 -11.58 -17.35
N GLN A 491 27.42 -11.19 -18.45
CA GLN A 491 26.74 -10.71 -19.64
C GLN A 491 26.07 -11.88 -20.40
N GLY A 492 24.79 -11.72 -20.76
CA GLY A 492 23.98 -12.76 -21.40
C GLY A 492 23.33 -13.73 -20.40
N GLY A 493 22.45 -14.60 -20.93
CA GLY A 493 21.65 -15.53 -20.13
C GLY A 493 22.45 -16.62 -19.40
N SER A 494 21.81 -17.25 -18.41
CA SER A 494 22.32 -18.39 -17.64
C SER A 494 21.32 -19.55 -17.71
N GLN A 495 21.78 -20.77 -18.01
CA GLN A 495 20.89 -21.93 -18.10
C GLN A 495 20.32 -22.34 -16.73
N CYS A 496 20.96 -21.92 -15.65
CA CYS A 496 20.51 -22.06 -14.27
C CYS A 496 19.69 -20.86 -13.76
N ARG A 497 19.22 -19.94 -14.63
CA ARG A 497 18.43 -18.76 -14.22
C ARG A 497 16.97 -19.11 -13.86
N MET A 498 16.77 -20.04 -12.92
CA MET A 498 15.46 -20.48 -12.42
C MET A 498 15.35 -20.38 -10.90
N TRP A 499 16.15 -19.47 -10.33
CA TRP A 499 16.38 -19.33 -8.90
C TRP A 499 15.36 -18.39 -8.21
N ARG A 500 14.79 -17.40 -8.92
CA ARG A 500 13.93 -16.40 -8.29
C ARG A 500 12.55 -16.99 -7.98
N THR A 501 12.23 -17.12 -6.70
CA THR A 501 11.01 -17.81 -6.22
C THR A 501 9.72 -17.04 -6.49
N PHE A 502 9.78 -15.71 -6.56
CA PHE A 502 8.65 -14.85 -6.88
C PHE A 502 8.00 -15.23 -8.22
N ASP A 503 8.79 -15.69 -9.19
CA ASP A 503 8.26 -16.03 -10.51
C ASP A 503 7.31 -17.23 -10.48
N TYR A 504 7.43 -18.12 -9.50
CA TYR A 504 6.65 -19.36 -9.44
C TYR A 504 5.23 -19.15 -8.92
N THR A 505 5.03 -18.25 -7.95
CA THR A 505 3.73 -18.07 -7.27
C THR A 505 2.64 -17.62 -8.23
N HIS A 506 3.00 -16.84 -9.25
CA HIS A 506 2.09 -16.38 -10.30
C HIS A 506 1.52 -17.54 -11.11
N TYR A 507 2.35 -18.54 -11.43
CA TYR A 507 1.92 -19.69 -12.22
C TYR A 507 1.23 -20.75 -11.36
N ILE A 508 1.57 -20.85 -10.06
CA ILE A 508 0.78 -21.64 -9.10
C ILE A 508 -0.66 -21.10 -9.07
N LEU A 509 -0.83 -19.79 -8.87
CA LEU A 509 -2.13 -19.13 -8.90
C LEU A 509 -2.82 -19.36 -10.25
N LEU A 510 -2.14 -19.08 -11.37
CA LEU A 510 -2.72 -19.18 -12.71
C LEU A 510 -3.25 -20.58 -13.01
N TYR A 511 -2.45 -21.63 -12.78
CA TYR A 511 -2.89 -23.00 -13.02
C TYR A 511 -4.00 -23.42 -12.06
N TYR A 512 -3.94 -23.01 -10.79
CA TYR A 512 -4.99 -23.29 -9.83
C TYR A 512 -6.33 -22.63 -10.22
N ASN A 513 -6.29 -21.37 -10.66
CA ASN A 513 -7.48 -20.68 -11.14
C ASN A 513 -8.01 -21.28 -12.44
N MET A 514 -7.14 -21.70 -13.37
CA MET A 514 -7.57 -22.43 -14.57
C MET A 514 -8.20 -23.80 -14.23
N TYR A 515 -7.72 -24.51 -13.21
CA TYR A 515 -8.39 -25.70 -12.68
C TYR A 515 -9.81 -25.37 -12.20
N ARG A 516 -9.97 -24.31 -11.41
CA ARG A 516 -11.28 -23.87 -10.91
C ARG A 516 -12.21 -23.46 -12.06
N ILE A 517 -11.72 -22.70 -13.04
CA ILE A 517 -12.47 -22.32 -14.25
C ILE A 517 -12.92 -23.55 -15.03
N ALA A 518 -12.00 -24.47 -15.34
CA ALA A 518 -12.29 -25.70 -16.08
C ALA A 518 -13.29 -26.61 -15.35
N LYS A 519 -13.21 -26.67 -14.01
CA LYS A 519 -14.15 -27.44 -13.18
C LYS A 519 -15.55 -26.82 -13.18
N GLN A 520 -15.65 -25.49 -13.16
CA GLN A 520 -16.93 -24.77 -13.12
C GLN A 520 -17.59 -24.63 -14.51
N ASN A 521 -16.79 -24.42 -15.55
CA ASN A 521 -17.21 -24.10 -16.92
C ASN A 521 -16.38 -24.91 -17.93
N PRO A 522 -16.46 -26.26 -17.94
CA PRO A 522 -15.62 -27.10 -18.79
C PRO A 522 -15.81 -26.84 -20.29
N GLU A 523 -16.96 -26.30 -20.70
CA GLU A 523 -17.22 -25.89 -22.08
C GLU A 523 -16.46 -24.62 -22.53
N MET A 524 -15.88 -23.86 -21.60
CA MET A 524 -15.14 -22.62 -21.90
C MET A 524 -13.63 -22.84 -22.01
N THR A 525 -13.14 -24.04 -21.70
CA THR A 525 -11.72 -24.43 -21.78
C THR A 525 -11.51 -25.45 -22.89
N SER A 526 -10.41 -25.33 -23.62
CA SER A 526 -10.10 -26.14 -24.79
C SER A 526 -8.69 -26.73 -24.79
N TYR A 527 -7.78 -26.20 -23.98
CA TYR A 527 -6.37 -26.60 -23.98
C TYR A 527 -6.10 -27.77 -23.04
N LEU A 528 -6.53 -27.69 -21.78
CA LEU A 528 -6.40 -28.76 -20.78
C LEU A 528 -7.71 -28.98 -20.03
N LYS A 529 -7.85 -30.17 -19.47
CA LYS A 529 -8.93 -30.48 -18.53
C LYS A 529 -8.60 -29.98 -17.12
N ALA A 530 -9.60 -29.96 -16.25
CA ALA A 530 -9.46 -29.54 -14.87
C ALA A 530 -8.36 -30.34 -14.14
N GLU A 531 -8.33 -31.66 -14.28
CA GLU A 531 -7.33 -32.52 -13.61
C GLU A 531 -5.91 -32.24 -14.09
N GLU A 532 -5.74 -31.88 -15.37
CA GLU A 532 -4.44 -31.54 -15.96
C GLU A 532 -3.95 -30.16 -15.50
N TYR A 533 -4.86 -29.19 -15.33
CA TYR A 533 -4.52 -27.92 -14.70
C TYR A 533 -4.11 -28.10 -13.23
N LEU A 534 -4.81 -28.96 -12.49
CA LEU A 534 -4.46 -29.28 -11.10
C LEU A 534 -3.09 -29.94 -11.00
N GLU A 535 -2.75 -30.83 -11.94
CA GLU A 535 -1.40 -31.41 -12.06
C GLU A 535 -0.34 -30.33 -12.26
N ARG A 536 -0.57 -29.38 -13.18
CA ARG A 536 0.39 -28.28 -13.44
C ARG A 536 0.53 -27.34 -12.25
N ALA A 537 -0.55 -27.06 -11.53
CA ALA A 537 -0.52 -26.28 -10.30
C ALA A 537 0.35 -26.96 -9.24
N PHE A 538 0.12 -28.27 -8.99
CA PHE A 538 0.93 -29.05 -8.06
C PHE A 538 2.40 -29.14 -8.48
N GLY A 539 2.67 -29.46 -9.75
CA GLY A 539 4.04 -29.57 -10.27
C GLY A 539 4.82 -28.28 -10.15
N THR A 540 4.19 -27.14 -10.43
CA THR A 540 4.78 -25.81 -10.25
C THR A 540 5.00 -25.49 -8.77
N ALA A 541 4.04 -25.80 -7.89
CA ALA A 541 4.18 -25.60 -6.45
C ALA A 541 5.29 -26.47 -5.83
N LYS A 542 5.46 -27.69 -6.33
CA LYS A 542 6.58 -28.55 -5.96
C LYS A 542 7.91 -27.96 -6.42
N ALA A 543 7.99 -27.48 -7.67
CA ALA A 543 9.19 -26.86 -8.20
C ALA A 543 9.58 -25.57 -7.47
N PHE A 544 8.61 -24.78 -7.00
CA PHE A 544 8.87 -23.60 -6.14
C PHE A 544 9.75 -23.93 -4.93
N PHE A 545 9.52 -25.08 -4.27
CA PHE A 545 10.31 -25.52 -3.12
C PHE A 545 11.61 -26.26 -3.49
N GLU A 546 11.65 -26.94 -4.63
CA GLU A 546 12.76 -27.83 -5.00
C GLU A 546 13.77 -27.21 -5.97
N VAL A 547 13.31 -26.51 -7.01
CA VAL A 547 14.16 -26.04 -8.12
C VAL A 547 15.04 -24.86 -7.69
N PRO A 548 14.50 -23.72 -7.22
CA PRO A 548 15.30 -22.63 -6.65
C PRO A 548 16.29 -23.11 -5.60
N TYR A 549 15.85 -23.96 -4.67
CA TYR A 549 16.67 -24.47 -3.56
C TYR A 549 17.79 -25.41 -4.02
N SER A 550 17.75 -25.87 -5.26
CA SER A 550 18.80 -26.66 -5.91
C SER A 550 19.75 -25.81 -6.77
N ILE A 551 19.56 -24.49 -6.81
CA ILE A 551 20.42 -23.56 -7.54
C ILE A 551 21.25 -22.73 -6.56
N ARG A 552 22.57 -22.75 -6.76
CA ARG A 552 23.53 -21.93 -6.02
C ARG A 552 23.92 -20.69 -6.82
N MET A 553 23.67 -19.52 -6.25
CA MET A 553 24.12 -18.23 -6.76
C MET A 553 25.56 -17.96 -6.33
N GLU A 554 26.46 -17.74 -7.29
CA GLU A 554 27.87 -17.37 -7.06
C GLU A 554 28.08 -15.87 -7.38
N GLY A 555 27.37 -15.01 -6.65
CA GLY A 555 27.38 -13.56 -6.83
C GLY A 555 26.14 -13.03 -7.54
N GLY A 556 26.04 -11.70 -7.60
CA GLY A 556 24.88 -10.98 -8.10
C GLY A 556 24.54 -9.80 -7.21
N TRP A 557 23.55 -9.00 -7.62
CA TRP A 557 23.15 -7.82 -6.86
C TRP A 557 22.26 -8.17 -5.66
N ALA A 558 21.48 -9.26 -5.74
CA ALA A 558 20.48 -9.64 -4.75
C ALA A 558 20.96 -10.69 -3.72
N PHE A 559 21.70 -11.73 -4.14
CA PHE A 559 21.97 -12.89 -3.27
C PHE A 559 23.20 -13.71 -3.69
N THR A 560 23.87 -14.33 -2.73
CA THR A 560 24.96 -15.32 -2.91
C THR A 560 24.72 -16.50 -1.97
N GLY A 561 24.72 -17.73 -2.49
CA GLY A 561 24.42 -18.95 -1.74
C GLY A 561 23.40 -19.84 -2.43
N TRP A 562 22.94 -20.90 -1.76
CA TRP A 562 21.79 -21.70 -2.17
C TRP A 562 20.50 -20.91 -2.00
N THR A 563 19.63 -20.91 -3.00
CA THR A 563 18.45 -20.04 -2.97
C THR A 563 17.37 -20.57 -2.02
N ASP A 564 17.35 -20.08 -0.78
CA ASP A 564 16.44 -20.50 0.30
C ASP A 564 15.19 -19.60 0.44
N TRP A 565 14.93 -18.75 -0.56
CA TRP A 565 13.85 -17.76 -0.55
C TRP A 565 12.45 -18.35 -0.42
N ALA A 566 12.24 -19.60 -0.87
CA ALA A 566 10.97 -20.31 -0.69
C ALA A 566 10.64 -20.48 0.80
N TYR A 567 11.65 -20.56 1.68
CA TYR A 567 11.49 -20.77 3.12
C TYR A 567 11.75 -19.53 3.97
N LYS A 568 12.54 -18.55 3.48
CA LYS A 568 12.99 -17.40 4.27
C LYS A 568 12.46 -16.04 3.84
N ILE A 569 11.81 -15.92 2.69
CA ILE A 569 11.30 -14.63 2.17
C ILE A 569 9.82 -14.74 1.85
N GLY A 570 9.04 -13.69 2.14
CA GLY A 570 7.63 -13.63 1.75
C GLY A 570 7.50 -13.40 0.24
N ASN A 571 6.85 -14.34 -0.46
CA ASN A 571 6.59 -14.24 -1.90
C ASN A 571 5.10 -13.96 -2.13
N PHE A 572 4.77 -12.83 -2.76
CA PHE A 572 3.38 -12.47 -3.04
C PHE A 572 2.68 -13.54 -3.89
N HIS A 573 1.37 -13.72 -3.70
CA HIS A 573 0.52 -14.82 -4.19
C HIS A 573 0.81 -16.22 -3.61
N GLU A 574 1.81 -16.43 -2.75
CA GLU A 574 2.07 -17.78 -2.21
C GLU A 574 0.96 -18.31 -1.28
N LYS A 575 0.09 -17.44 -0.79
CA LYS A 575 -1.12 -17.83 -0.04
C LYS A 575 -2.01 -18.80 -0.83
N TYR A 576 -1.94 -18.80 -2.16
CA TYR A 576 -2.68 -19.72 -3.03
C TYR A 576 -2.22 -21.19 -2.91
N LEU A 577 -1.08 -21.46 -2.24
CA LEU A 577 -0.69 -22.82 -1.83
C LEU A 577 -1.74 -23.46 -0.90
N LEU A 578 -2.35 -22.68 0.00
CA LEU A 578 -3.32 -23.18 0.97
C LEU A 578 -4.60 -23.73 0.30
N PRO A 579 -5.33 -22.96 -0.55
CA PRO A 579 -6.49 -23.49 -1.25
C PRO A 579 -6.11 -24.57 -2.28
N LEU A 580 -4.89 -24.56 -2.84
CA LEU A 580 -4.41 -25.66 -3.68
C LEU A 580 -4.25 -26.96 -2.88
N ILE A 581 -3.70 -26.90 -1.66
CA ILE A 581 -3.61 -28.06 -0.75
C ILE A 581 -5.01 -28.62 -0.47
N ASP A 582 -5.98 -27.76 -0.15
CA ASP A 582 -7.37 -28.17 0.10
C ASP A 582 -8.01 -28.81 -1.14
N ALA A 583 -7.76 -28.25 -2.33
CA ALA A 583 -8.25 -28.81 -3.58
C ALA A 583 -7.66 -30.21 -3.85
N LEU A 584 -6.34 -30.38 -3.65
CA LEU A 584 -5.67 -31.68 -3.80
C LEU A 584 -6.26 -32.73 -2.85
N ASP A 585 -6.52 -32.39 -1.59
CA ASP A 585 -7.19 -33.30 -0.65
C ASP A 585 -8.62 -33.64 -1.10
N SER A 586 -9.38 -32.64 -1.55
CA SER A 586 -10.76 -32.83 -1.99
C SER A 586 -10.89 -33.72 -3.24
N GLU A 587 -9.86 -33.72 -4.10
CA GLU A 587 -9.76 -34.54 -5.31
C GLU A 587 -9.08 -35.89 -5.03
N GLY A 588 -8.73 -36.20 -3.78
CA GLY A 588 -8.14 -37.48 -3.37
C GLY A 588 -6.62 -37.59 -3.57
N HIS A 589 -5.93 -36.50 -3.89
CA HIS A 589 -4.47 -36.44 -4.03
C HIS A 589 -3.75 -36.21 -2.69
N VAL A 590 -4.10 -36.98 -1.66
CA VAL A 590 -3.68 -36.78 -0.25
C VAL A 590 -2.15 -36.68 -0.10
N LYS A 591 -1.37 -37.56 -0.73
CA LYS A 591 0.11 -37.52 -0.63
C LYS A 591 0.72 -36.23 -1.18
N ARG A 592 0.10 -35.65 -2.21
CA ARG A 592 0.55 -34.39 -2.82
C ARG A 592 0.22 -33.20 -1.91
N ALA A 593 -0.98 -33.21 -1.33
CA ALA A 593 -1.38 -32.24 -0.32
C ALA A 593 -0.50 -32.31 0.93
N GLU A 594 -0.19 -33.52 1.43
CA GLU A 594 0.72 -33.73 2.56
C GLU A 594 2.13 -33.21 2.29
N PHE A 595 2.66 -33.42 1.08
CA PHE A 595 3.96 -32.87 0.68
C PHE A 595 3.95 -31.33 0.75
N LEU A 596 3.03 -30.67 0.05
CA LEU A 596 2.98 -29.20 0.03
C LEU A 596 2.71 -28.61 1.41
N ARG A 597 1.84 -29.26 2.21
CA ARG A 597 1.59 -28.86 3.61
C ARG A 597 2.84 -28.96 4.45
N GLY A 598 3.63 -30.03 4.29
CA GLY A 598 4.91 -30.19 4.97
C GLY A 598 5.91 -29.09 4.62
N GLU A 599 6.03 -28.73 3.33
CA GLU A 599 6.90 -27.63 2.90
C GLU A 599 6.42 -26.26 3.40
N TRP A 600 5.10 -26.01 3.38
CA TRP A 600 4.50 -24.80 3.95
C TRP A 600 4.76 -24.70 5.45
N GLU A 601 4.59 -25.77 6.22
CA GLU A 601 4.83 -25.77 7.66
C GLU A 601 6.30 -25.51 8.03
N LYS A 602 7.27 -25.89 7.17
CA LYS A 602 8.69 -25.49 7.35
C LYS A 602 8.83 -23.98 7.33
N LYS A 603 8.25 -23.33 6.31
CA LYS A 603 8.26 -21.87 6.17
C LYS A 603 7.54 -21.19 7.34
N VAL A 604 6.33 -21.64 7.67
CA VAL A 604 5.54 -21.09 8.80
C VAL A 604 6.37 -21.09 10.08
N LYS A 605 7.05 -22.19 10.38
CA LYS A 605 7.86 -22.29 11.60
C LYS A 605 9.09 -21.41 11.56
N PHE A 606 9.81 -21.37 10.44
CA PHE A 606 10.94 -20.45 10.28
C PHE A 606 10.53 -18.99 10.55
N PHE A 607 9.45 -18.52 9.93
CA PHE A 607 8.96 -17.14 10.08
C PHE A 607 8.55 -16.82 11.52
N ILE A 608 7.92 -17.77 12.20
CA ILE A 608 7.31 -17.52 13.50
C ILE A 608 8.29 -17.73 14.67
N PHE A 609 9.26 -18.63 14.52
CA PHE A 609 10.19 -19.01 15.59
C PHE A 609 11.65 -18.59 15.37
N ASP A 610 12.12 -18.57 14.12
CA ASP A 610 13.55 -18.50 13.82
C ASP A 610 14.01 -17.14 13.26
N ASP A 611 13.08 -16.35 12.72
CA ASP A 611 13.35 -14.99 12.22
C ASP A 611 12.58 -13.95 13.03
N GLU A 612 13.30 -12.98 13.59
CA GLU A 612 12.68 -11.91 14.36
C GLU A 612 11.90 -10.95 13.45
N TYR A 613 12.35 -10.67 12.23
CA TYR A 613 11.77 -9.68 11.32
C TYR A 613 11.67 -10.22 9.88
N PRO A 614 10.82 -11.24 9.61
CA PRO A 614 10.72 -11.89 8.30
C PRO A 614 9.89 -11.08 7.28
N TRP A 615 9.97 -9.75 7.35
CA TRP A 615 9.26 -8.81 6.50
C TRP A 615 10.15 -8.25 5.36
N VAL A 616 11.41 -8.71 5.29
CA VAL A 616 12.37 -8.32 4.26
C VAL A 616 12.07 -8.93 2.89
N SER A 617 12.61 -8.34 1.83
CA SER A 617 12.56 -8.88 0.47
C SER A 617 13.96 -8.94 -0.17
N GLU A 618 14.07 -8.68 -1.48
CA GLU A 618 15.31 -8.32 -2.16
C GLU A 618 15.95 -7.03 -1.59
N MET A 619 15.17 -6.24 -0.84
CA MET A 619 15.60 -5.01 -0.17
C MET A 619 15.51 -5.14 1.36
N PRO A 620 16.32 -4.38 2.13
CA PRO A 620 16.30 -4.43 3.59
C PRO A 620 14.96 -4.07 4.22
N VAL A 621 14.21 -3.17 3.57
CA VAL A 621 12.84 -2.82 3.94
C VAL A 621 12.00 -2.74 2.67
N ASP A 622 10.91 -3.49 2.62
CA ASP A 622 10.01 -3.56 1.47
C ASP A 622 8.60 -4.02 1.90
N SER A 623 7.55 -3.62 1.18
CA SER A 623 6.17 -3.99 1.54
C SER A 623 5.73 -5.36 1.01
N THR A 624 6.57 -5.99 0.19
CA THR A 624 6.27 -7.20 -0.60
C THR A 624 5.89 -8.43 0.24
N ALA A 625 6.38 -8.54 1.47
CA ALA A 625 6.16 -9.71 2.32
C ALA A 625 4.80 -9.74 3.04
N TYR A 626 4.06 -8.62 3.12
CA TYR A 626 2.95 -8.47 4.07
C TYR A 626 1.71 -9.32 3.76
N GLU A 627 1.49 -9.72 2.50
CA GLU A 627 0.45 -10.71 2.18
C GLU A 627 0.81 -12.10 2.74
N SER A 628 2.05 -12.53 2.52
CA SER A 628 2.57 -13.83 2.93
C SER A 628 2.65 -13.98 4.43
N THR A 629 3.17 -12.96 5.12
CA THR A 629 3.33 -12.99 6.57
C THR A 629 1.97 -13.04 7.27
N TYR A 630 0.97 -12.35 6.73
CA TYR A 630 -0.40 -12.50 7.18
C TYR A 630 -0.95 -13.92 6.94
N ALA A 631 -0.76 -14.50 5.75
CA ALA A 631 -1.21 -15.86 5.46
C ALA A 631 -0.57 -16.89 6.41
N ILE A 632 0.71 -16.72 6.75
CA ILE A 632 1.44 -17.53 7.74
C ILE A 632 0.85 -17.33 9.14
N ALA A 633 0.58 -16.09 9.55
CA ALA A 633 -0.03 -15.78 10.83
C ALA A 633 -1.44 -16.39 10.95
N LYS A 634 -2.28 -16.21 9.92
CA LYS A 634 -3.62 -16.82 9.82
C LYS A 634 -3.54 -18.34 9.91
N TYR A 635 -2.58 -18.96 9.22
CA TYR A 635 -2.35 -20.40 9.31
C TYR A 635 -2.05 -20.84 10.74
N ALA A 636 -1.08 -20.21 11.42
CA ALA A 636 -0.71 -20.53 12.80
C ALA A 636 -1.83 -20.26 13.82
N MET A 637 -2.70 -19.30 13.56
CA MET A 637 -3.88 -18.99 14.38
C MET A 637 -5.02 -20.00 14.22
N THR A 638 -5.13 -20.63 13.05
CA THR A 638 -6.27 -21.49 12.68
C THR A 638 -5.92 -22.97 12.60
N HIS A 639 -4.63 -23.32 12.59
CA HIS A 639 -4.12 -24.68 12.51
C HIS A 639 -3.22 -25.00 13.70
N LYS A 640 -3.28 -26.25 14.15
CA LYS A 640 -2.41 -26.73 15.23
C LYS A 640 -1.07 -27.19 14.67
N LEU A 641 -0.02 -26.40 14.88
CA LEU A 641 1.36 -26.79 14.57
C LEU A 641 1.82 -27.95 15.47
N LYS A 642 2.54 -28.92 14.88
CA LYS A 642 3.10 -30.07 15.60
C LYS A 642 4.57 -29.83 15.96
N PRO A 643 5.03 -30.29 17.14
CA PRO A 643 6.45 -30.30 17.45
C PRO A 643 7.28 -31.12 16.46
N ASP A 644 8.54 -30.75 16.29
CA ASP A 644 9.48 -31.43 15.39
C ASP A 644 10.93 -31.40 15.93
N ARG A 645 11.78 -32.21 15.30
CA ARG A 645 13.24 -32.21 15.45
C ARG A 645 13.87 -32.39 14.09
N HIS A 646 14.88 -31.58 13.78
CA HIS A 646 15.57 -31.60 12.48
C HIS A 646 14.59 -31.48 11.30
N LEU A 647 13.67 -30.51 11.36
CA LEU A 647 12.63 -30.32 10.35
C LEU A 647 13.20 -29.91 9.00
N TRP A 648 14.15 -28.98 9.00
CA TRP A 648 14.78 -28.46 7.81
C TRP A 648 16.25 -28.14 8.09
N LYS A 649 17.14 -28.56 7.19
CA LYS A 649 18.56 -28.21 7.23
C LYS A 649 18.82 -27.12 6.21
N ASP A 650 19.24 -25.96 6.67
CA ASP A 650 19.64 -24.87 5.81
C ASP A 650 20.97 -25.20 5.10
N LYS A 651 20.98 -25.18 3.77
CA LYS A 651 22.16 -25.43 2.96
C LYS A 651 23.22 -24.32 3.07
N ASN A 652 22.81 -23.09 3.39
CA ASN A 652 23.73 -21.95 3.50
C ASN A 652 24.46 -21.94 4.83
N THR A 653 23.74 -22.16 5.92
CA THR A 653 24.31 -22.12 7.28
C THR A 653 24.72 -23.48 7.81
N GLY A 654 24.19 -24.58 7.24
CA GLY A 654 24.38 -25.94 7.73
C GLY A 654 23.53 -26.30 8.96
N ASN A 655 22.76 -25.35 9.49
CA ASN A 655 21.98 -25.48 10.71
C ASN A 655 20.71 -26.31 10.49
N TRP A 656 20.32 -27.07 11.52
CA TRP A 656 19.03 -27.74 11.58
C TRP A 656 18.03 -26.92 12.40
N TYR A 657 16.90 -26.58 11.82
CA TYR A 657 15.77 -25.97 12.54
C TYR A 657 14.93 -27.05 13.23
N SER A 658 14.57 -26.81 14.50
CA SER A 658 13.86 -27.76 15.35
C SER A 658 12.94 -27.04 16.34
N HIS A 659 11.72 -27.54 16.47
CA HIS A 659 10.69 -26.95 17.33
C HIS A 659 10.11 -28.04 18.24
N PRO A 660 10.88 -28.55 19.23
CA PRO A 660 10.44 -29.67 20.07
C PRO A 660 9.27 -29.29 21.00
N GLN A 661 8.97 -27.99 21.12
CA GLN A 661 7.83 -27.44 21.82
C GLN A 661 7.22 -26.33 20.96
N ILE A 662 5.89 -26.27 20.94
CA ILE A 662 5.14 -25.23 20.24
C ILE A 662 4.44 -24.39 21.31
N ASP A 663 4.83 -23.13 21.42
CA ASP A 663 4.12 -22.15 22.26
C ASP A 663 2.78 -21.81 21.59
N PRO A 664 1.62 -22.07 22.22
CA PRO A 664 0.32 -21.76 21.62
C PRO A 664 0.08 -20.25 21.42
N ALA A 665 0.77 -19.37 22.16
CA ALA A 665 0.60 -17.93 22.06
C ALA A 665 1.41 -17.30 20.90
N ILE A 666 2.29 -18.06 20.25
CA ILE A 666 3.22 -17.50 19.26
C ILE A 666 2.50 -16.99 18.01
N GLY A 667 1.44 -17.67 17.56
CA GLY A 667 0.63 -17.23 16.43
C GLY A 667 -0.01 -15.86 16.68
N GLN A 668 -0.49 -15.61 17.91
CA GLN A 668 -1.07 -14.32 18.30
C GLN A 668 -0.01 -13.21 18.32
N ARG A 669 1.17 -13.49 18.88
CA ARG A 669 2.28 -12.52 18.90
C ARG A 669 2.73 -12.19 17.47
N PHE A 670 2.90 -13.20 16.62
CA PHE A 670 3.29 -13.00 15.24
C PHE A 670 2.22 -12.23 14.44
N MET A 671 0.94 -12.57 14.60
CA MET A 671 -0.19 -11.85 14.00
C MET A 671 -0.16 -10.36 14.33
N LYS A 672 0.08 -10.01 15.60
CA LYS A 672 0.21 -8.62 16.04
C LYS A 672 1.41 -7.91 15.39
N ARG A 673 2.59 -8.53 15.44
CA ARG A 673 3.84 -7.93 14.92
C ARG A 673 3.79 -7.69 13.42
N GLN A 674 3.36 -8.69 12.64
CA GLN A 674 3.24 -8.54 11.20
C GLN A 674 2.20 -7.48 10.81
N LEU A 675 1.12 -7.36 11.60
CA LEU A 675 0.08 -6.36 11.36
C LEU A 675 0.62 -4.96 11.59
N LEU A 676 1.33 -4.73 12.69
CA LEU A 676 1.96 -3.43 12.99
C LEU A 676 2.95 -3.02 11.89
N ALA A 677 3.78 -3.94 11.41
CA ALA A 677 4.72 -3.67 10.32
C ALA A 677 4.00 -3.32 8.99
N ASN A 678 2.94 -4.05 8.63
CA ASN A 678 2.11 -3.74 7.46
C ASN A 678 1.41 -2.36 7.59
N LEU A 679 0.95 -2.00 8.79
CA LEU A 679 0.33 -0.70 9.04
C LEU A 679 1.36 0.43 8.98
N ALA A 680 2.59 0.21 9.45
CA ALA A 680 3.65 1.23 9.48
C ALA A 680 4.07 1.73 8.10
N CYS A 681 3.95 0.91 7.05
CA CYS A 681 4.26 1.32 5.68
C CYS A 681 3.02 1.84 4.91
N ARG A 682 1.91 2.21 5.57
CA ARG A 682 0.64 2.50 4.91
C ARG A 682 0.00 3.79 5.42
N GLY A 683 -0.53 4.59 4.51
CA GLY A 683 -1.29 5.76 4.89
C GLY A 683 -2.58 5.38 5.62
N TRP A 684 -2.75 5.90 6.81
CA TRP A 684 -3.90 5.61 7.69
C TRP A 684 -4.54 6.89 8.25
N LEU A 685 -3.74 7.94 8.40
CA LEU A 685 -4.22 9.24 8.89
C LEU A 685 -4.30 10.26 7.75
N GLU A 686 -3.52 10.05 6.69
CA GLU A 686 -3.34 10.94 5.55
C GLU A 686 -4.56 10.89 4.64
N THR A 687 -5.49 11.82 4.80
CA THR A 687 -6.75 11.83 4.05
C THR A 687 -6.65 12.48 2.67
N SER A 688 -5.87 11.83 1.79
CA SER A 688 -5.89 12.03 0.34
C SER A 688 -6.02 10.67 -0.35
N TYR A 689 -6.71 10.60 -1.50
CA TYR A 689 -6.96 9.33 -2.21
C TYR A 689 -5.69 8.51 -2.53
N TYR A 690 -4.56 9.19 -2.72
CA TYR A 690 -3.28 8.55 -3.02
C TYR A 690 -2.47 8.19 -1.77
N TYR A 691 -2.99 8.47 -0.57
CA TYR A 691 -2.37 8.10 0.70
C TYR A 691 -3.24 7.16 1.54
N LEU A 692 -4.52 7.47 1.75
CA LEU A 692 -5.38 6.67 2.63
C LEU A 692 -5.55 5.24 2.08
N GLY A 693 -5.04 4.27 2.83
CA GLY A 693 -5.02 2.86 2.44
C GLY A 693 -3.92 2.49 1.45
N SER A 694 -3.18 3.46 0.90
CA SER A 694 -2.01 3.25 0.05
C SER A 694 -0.83 2.74 0.86
N ASP A 695 -0.10 1.78 0.33
CA ASP A 695 1.24 1.49 0.83
C ASP A 695 2.24 2.56 0.34
N PHE A 696 3.26 2.82 1.15
CA PHE A 696 4.33 3.79 0.91
C PHE A 696 5.60 3.03 0.53
N ARG A 697 5.79 2.83 -0.77
CA ARG A 697 7.02 2.24 -1.31
C ARG A 697 8.15 3.28 -1.26
N GLY A 698 9.39 2.83 -1.24
CA GLY A 698 10.53 3.74 -1.27
C GLY A 698 10.66 4.65 -0.05
N MET A 699 10.09 4.22 1.10
CA MET A 699 10.39 4.72 2.44
C MET A 699 9.66 6.00 2.87
N GLY A 700 8.52 6.31 2.25
CA GLY A 700 7.58 7.30 2.77
C GLY A 700 6.60 7.83 1.74
N SER A 701 5.76 8.78 2.15
CA SER A 701 4.63 9.28 1.36
C SER A 701 4.97 10.23 0.18
N ALA A 702 6.23 10.32 -0.29
CA ALA A 702 6.59 11.28 -1.36
C ALA A 702 6.80 10.65 -2.75
N GLY A 703 6.95 9.33 -2.84
CA GLY A 703 7.22 8.66 -4.11
C GLY A 703 6.10 7.71 -4.51
N TYR A 704 6.48 6.55 -5.01
CA TYR A 704 5.61 5.46 -5.44
C TYR A 704 4.51 5.08 -4.41
N CYS A 705 3.32 5.65 -4.62
CA CYS A 705 2.09 5.34 -3.89
C CYS A 705 1.13 4.49 -4.74
N MET A 706 0.06 4.00 -4.11
CA MET A 706 -1.02 3.18 -4.70
C MET A 706 -0.52 1.91 -5.39
N SER A 707 0.63 1.38 -4.96
CA SER A 707 1.26 0.23 -5.60
C SER A 707 0.40 -1.03 -5.48
N TYR A 708 0.83 -2.12 -6.11
CA TYR A 708 0.16 -3.41 -5.99
C TYR A 708 -0.02 -3.86 -4.52
N MET A 709 0.91 -3.51 -3.62
CA MET A 709 0.83 -3.85 -2.19
C MET A 709 -0.21 -3.02 -1.42
N SER A 710 -0.74 -1.95 -2.01
CA SER A 710 -1.88 -1.23 -1.45
C SER A 710 -3.05 -2.18 -1.26
N GLN A 711 -3.39 -2.96 -2.29
CA GLN A 711 -4.47 -3.96 -2.23
C GLN A 711 -4.02 -5.30 -1.64
N MET A 712 -2.82 -5.80 -1.95
CA MET A 712 -2.37 -7.11 -1.42
C MET A 712 -2.13 -7.09 0.09
N GLY A 713 -1.38 -6.09 0.59
CA GLY A 713 -1.25 -5.87 2.02
C GLY A 713 -2.56 -5.35 2.65
N GLY A 714 -3.41 -4.69 1.86
CA GLY A 714 -4.75 -4.25 2.27
C GLY A 714 -5.72 -5.40 2.53
N TRP A 715 -5.64 -6.46 1.73
CA TRP A 715 -6.39 -7.70 1.93
C TRP A 715 -6.10 -8.30 3.30
N ALA A 716 -4.83 -8.30 3.75
CA ALA A 716 -4.47 -8.77 5.08
C ALA A 716 -5.14 -7.94 6.19
N VAL A 717 -5.23 -6.61 6.04
CA VAL A 717 -5.89 -5.73 7.01
C VAL A 717 -7.41 -5.96 7.02
N LEU A 718 -8.03 -6.10 5.84
CA LEU A 718 -9.47 -6.34 5.72
C LEU A 718 -9.85 -7.71 6.29
N ASP A 719 -9.12 -8.76 5.94
CA ASP A 719 -9.34 -10.12 6.44
C ASP A 719 -9.13 -10.16 7.97
N TYR A 720 -8.12 -9.45 8.50
CA TYR A 720 -7.93 -9.31 9.95
C TYR A 720 -9.14 -8.67 10.64
N ALA A 721 -9.68 -7.58 10.08
CA ALA A 721 -10.89 -6.93 10.59
C ALA A 721 -12.08 -7.91 10.62
N LEU A 722 -12.24 -8.67 9.54
CA LEU A 722 -13.37 -9.59 9.35
C LEU A 722 -13.24 -10.90 10.12
N ASP A 723 -12.05 -11.36 10.49
CA ASP A 723 -11.89 -12.68 11.11
C ASP A 723 -11.30 -12.63 12.53
N PHE A 724 -10.47 -11.64 12.87
CA PHE A 724 -9.64 -11.68 14.09
C PHE A 724 -9.76 -10.47 15.01
N ALA A 725 -10.12 -9.29 14.49
CA ALA A 725 -10.24 -8.09 15.31
C ALA A 725 -11.46 -8.16 16.25
N ASP A 726 -11.23 -7.93 17.54
CA ASP A 726 -12.30 -7.76 18.53
C ASP A 726 -13.13 -6.48 18.24
N ASN A 727 -12.44 -5.40 17.87
CA ASN A 727 -13.03 -4.12 17.47
C ASN A 727 -12.70 -3.85 15.98
N PRO A 728 -13.57 -4.29 15.04
CA PRO A 728 -13.21 -4.31 13.63
C PRO A 728 -13.28 -2.95 12.94
N ALA A 729 -13.96 -1.94 13.51
CA ALA A 729 -14.31 -0.70 12.82
C ALA A 729 -13.10 0.00 12.17
N GLU A 730 -12.01 0.17 12.91
CA GLU A 730 -10.85 0.92 12.41
C GLU A 730 -10.10 0.18 11.32
N TYR A 731 -9.86 -1.12 11.53
CA TYR A 731 -9.22 -1.98 10.54
C TYR A 731 -10.11 -2.16 9.31
N LEU A 732 -11.43 -2.17 9.47
CA LEU A 732 -12.37 -2.23 8.36
C LEU A 732 -12.29 -0.96 7.52
N ARG A 733 -12.33 0.24 8.13
CA ARG A 733 -12.16 1.51 7.41
C ARG A 733 -10.88 1.53 6.59
N LEU A 734 -9.75 1.15 7.19
CA LEU A 734 -8.46 1.14 6.50
C LEU A 734 -8.37 0.05 5.44
N GLY A 735 -8.67 -1.20 5.80
CA GLY A 735 -8.59 -2.34 4.90
C GLY A 735 -9.48 -2.15 3.68
N TYR A 736 -10.68 -1.62 3.86
CA TYR A 736 -11.58 -1.32 2.75
C TYR A 736 -11.06 -0.16 1.87
N ALA A 737 -10.51 0.91 2.48
CA ALA A 737 -9.85 1.98 1.72
C ALA A 737 -8.66 1.46 0.91
N SER A 738 -7.89 0.52 1.46
CA SER A 738 -6.80 -0.17 0.76
C SER A 738 -7.29 -1.00 -0.42
N ILE A 739 -8.40 -1.74 -0.26
CA ILE A 739 -9.01 -2.49 -1.37
C ILE A 739 -9.53 -1.56 -2.47
N LEU A 740 -9.97 -0.34 -2.13
CA LEU A 740 -10.41 0.65 -3.11
C LEU A 740 -9.26 1.40 -3.80
N SER A 741 -8.13 1.61 -3.11
CA SER A 741 -7.04 2.50 -3.51
C SER A 741 -6.62 2.34 -4.98
N SER A 742 -6.01 1.23 -5.37
CA SER A 742 -5.38 1.11 -6.70
C SER A 742 -6.35 1.07 -7.89
N TRP A 743 -7.68 0.99 -7.67
CA TRP A 743 -8.65 1.19 -8.75
C TRP A 743 -8.58 2.59 -9.35
N GLY A 744 -8.11 3.58 -8.59
CA GLY A 744 -7.82 4.94 -9.07
C GLY A 744 -6.63 5.04 -10.03
N LEU A 745 -5.94 3.91 -10.32
CA LEU A 745 -4.90 3.85 -11.34
C LEU A 745 -5.41 3.38 -12.70
N VAL A 746 -6.60 2.77 -12.76
CA VAL A 746 -7.18 2.25 -14.01
C VAL A 746 -7.77 3.42 -14.78
N ASN A 747 -7.20 3.75 -15.92
CA ASN A 747 -7.73 4.77 -16.82
C ASN A 747 -9.02 4.24 -17.47
N CYS A 748 -10.15 4.74 -17.00
CA CYS A 748 -11.47 4.20 -17.31
C CYS A 748 -12.47 5.36 -17.36
N GLY A 749 -13.32 5.40 -18.38
CA GLY A 749 -14.34 6.43 -18.46
C GLY A 749 -15.45 6.14 -19.46
N ASP A 750 -16.50 6.95 -19.42
CA ASP A 750 -17.59 6.88 -20.38
C ASP A 750 -17.34 7.80 -21.58
N GLN A 751 -18.31 7.89 -22.50
CA GLN A 751 -18.20 8.78 -23.65
C GLN A 751 -18.09 10.26 -23.25
N ALA A 752 -18.71 10.68 -22.14
CA ALA A 752 -18.69 12.07 -21.68
C ALA A 752 -17.31 12.46 -21.12
N SER A 753 -16.59 11.52 -20.49
CA SER A 753 -15.20 11.70 -20.07
C SER A 753 -14.19 11.33 -21.16
N ASN A 754 -14.62 11.14 -22.41
CA ASN A 754 -13.78 10.67 -23.51
C ASN A 754 -12.99 9.38 -23.17
N TYR A 755 -13.64 8.42 -22.52
CA TYR A 755 -13.13 7.07 -22.26
C TYR A 755 -11.87 6.97 -21.39
N GLY A 756 -11.55 8.03 -20.63
CA GLY A 756 -10.45 8.00 -19.66
C GLY A 756 -10.19 9.37 -19.05
N TYR A 757 -9.76 9.38 -17.79
CA TYR A 757 -9.52 10.60 -17.03
C TYR A 757 -8.03 10.93 -16.88
N TRP A 758 -7.15 9.92 -16.91
CA TRP A 758 -5.69 10.12 -16.98
C TRP A 758 -5.24 10.32 -18.42
N TYR A 759 -5.72 9.45 -19.31
CA TYR A 759 -5.41 9.45 -20.73
C TYR A 759 -6.70 9.37 -21.53
N SER A 760 -6.90 10.34 -22.41
CA SER A 760 -8.13 10.44 -23.19
C SER A 760 -8.18 9.44 -24.35
N GLY A 761 -9.35 8.94 -24.66
CA GLY A 761 -9.67 8.17 -25.87
C GLY A 761 -9.84 6.67 -25.61
N LYS A 762 -10.65 6.01 -26.46
CA LYS A 762 -10.96 4.57 -26.39
C LYS A 762 -9.73 3.65 -26.40
N LEU A 763 -8.62 4.12 -26.96
CA LEU A 763 -7.36 3.39 -27.01
C LEU A 763 -6.81 3.07 -25.61
N HIS A 764 -7.17 3.84 -24.60
CA HIS A 764 -6.64 3.71 -23.24
C HIS A 764 -7.72 3.33 -22.21
N ASP A 765 -8.94 3.02 -22.65
CA ASP A 765 -10.05 2.64 -21.76
C ASP A 765 -9.82 1.23 -21.21
N GLY A 766 -9.50 1.13 -19.92
CA GLY A 766 -9.04 -0.08 -19.25
C GLY A 766 -7.50 -0.24 -19.19
N ALA A 767 -6.73 0.73 -19.68
CA ALA A 767 -5.30 0.83 -19.39
C ALA A 767 -5.09 1.19 -17.90
N VAL A 768 -3.90 0.98 -17.36
CA VAL A 768 -3.61 1.20 -15.94
C VAL A 768 -2.17 1.68 -15.76
N GLY A 769 -1.92 2.49 -14.73
CA GLY A 769 -0.57 2.86 -14.30
C GLY A 769 0.00 1.94 -13.21
N TRP A 770 1.31 1.80 -13.14
CA TRP A 770 2.02 0.96 -12.16
C TRP A 770 1.88 1.50 -10.73
N GLY A 771 1.83 2.82 -10.58
CA GLY A 771 1.71 3.52 -9.30
C GLY A 771 1.31 4.97 -9.49
N PHE A 772 1.32 5.71 -8.40
CA PHE A 772 1.03 7.13 -8.35
C PHE A 772 2.25 7.93 -7.86
N CYS A 773 2.56 9.02 -8.55
CA CYS A 773 3.54 10.02 -8.14
C CYS A 773 2.81 11.20 -7.47
N PRO A 774 2.99 11.43 -6.15
CA PRO A 774 2.33 12.53 -5.46
C PRO A 774 3.06 13.86 -5.63
N GLN A 775 4.37 13.82 -5.90
CA GLN A 775 5.18 15.00 -6.21
C GLN A 775 4.80 15.61 -7.55
N ARG A 776 4.99 16.92 -7.69
CA ARG A 776 4.86 17.62 -8.97
C ARG A 776 5.71 16.92 -10.06
N VAL A 777 6.97 16.65 -9.73
CA VAL A 777 7.90 15.84 -10.52
C VAL A 777 8.71 14.97 -9.56
N GLY A 778 8.48 13.67 -9.57
CA GLY A 778 9.14 12.68 -8.71
C GLY A 778 10.36 12.04 -9.36
N GLN A 779 11.30 11.58 -8.54
CA GLN A 779 12.57 10.94 -8.95
C GLN A 779 12.50 9.41 -8.82
N GLU A 780 11.44 8.81 -9.37
CA GLU A 780 11.18 7.37 -9.24
C GLU A 780 12.29 6.52 -9.88
N TRP A 781 12.58 5.35 -9.30
CA TRP A 781 13.68 4.49 -9.74
C TRP A 781 13.54 4.00 -11.19
N ASN A 782 12.30 3.79 -11.66
CA ASN A 782 12.04 3.34 -13.01
C ASN A 782 12.07 4.51 -14.01
N ARG A 783 13.24 4.73 -14.62
CA ARG A 783 13.44 5.75 -15.65
C ARG A 783 12.57 5.57 -16.89
N GLY A 784 12.06 4.37 -17.15
CA GLY A 784 11.11 4.13 -18.24
C GLY A 784 9.77 4.87 -18.04
N CYS A 785 9.44 5.27 -16.81
CA CYS A 785 8.25 6.04 -16.48
C CYS A 785 8.47 7.56 -16.57
N TRP A 786 9.71 8.03 -16.73
CA TRP A 786 10.02 9.46 -16.68
C TRP A 786 9.49 10.19 -17.91
N ASP A 787 9.00 11.39 -17.69
CA ASP A 787 8.90 12.41 -18.73
C ASP A 787 10.29 13.00 -18.96
N LYS A 788 10.73 13.02 -20.23
CA LYS A 788 12.09 13.42 -20.60
C LYS A 788 12.31 14.93 -20.47
N GLU A 789 11.27 15.73 -20.67
CA GLU A 789 11.36 17.19 -20.62
C GLU A 789 11.33 17.67 -19.17
N ALA A 790 10.48 17.05 -18.34
CA ALA A 790 10.42 17.35 -16.92
C ALA A 790 11.56 16.72 -16.08
N GLY A 791 12.25 15.71 -16.61
CA GLY A 791 13.37 15.06 -15.91
C GLY A 791 12.95 14.20 -14.72
N GLY A 792 11.75 13.62 -14.77
CA GLY A 792 11.18 12.78 -13.71
C GLY A 792 9.76 12.31 -14.02
N VAL A 793 9.12 11.63 -13.09
CA VAL A 793 7.72 11.18 -13.21
C VAL A 793 6.80 12.33 -12.81
N LEU A 794 5.91 12.76 -13.70
CA LEU A 794 4.94 13.82 -13.39
C LEU A 794 3.94 13.37 -12.32
N ARG A 795 3.40 14.31 -11.54
CA ARG A 795 2.27 14.05 -10.64
C ARG A 795 1.15 13.33 -11.38
N GLY A 796 0.62 12.27 -10.79
CA GLY A 796 -0.42 11.45 -11.37
C GLY A 796 0.03 10.00 -11.47
N ILE A 797 -0.67 9.23 -12.30
CA ILE A 797 -0.27 7.84 -12.51
C ILE A 797 0.98 7.71 -13.34
N TRP A 798 1.73 6.65 -13.07
CA TRP A 798 2.81 6.25 -13.94
C TRP A 798 2.23 5.82 -15.29
N PRO A 799 2.85 6.21 -16.41
CA PRO A 799 2.29 6.03 -17.75
C PRO A 799 2.26 4.57 -18.25
N VAL A 800 2.85 3.65 -17.48
CA VAL A 800 3.06 2.24 -17.83
C VAL A 800 2.49 1.37 -16.72
N CYS A 801 1.88 0.22 -17.04
CA CYS A 801 1.14 -0.60 -16.07
C CYS A 801 1.99 -1.42 -15.07
N GLY A 802 3.16 -1.91 -15.45
CA GLY A 802 4.01 -2.76 -14.60
C GLY A 802 3.28 -3.84 -13.78
N GLU A 803 3.60 -3.93 -12.48
CA GLU A 803 3.16 -4.97 -11.52
C GLU A 803 1.73 -4.78 -10.99
N ILE A 804 1.05 -3.67 -11.31
CA ILE A 804 -0.18 -3.26 -10.60
C ILE A 804 -1.31 -4.31 -10.62
N ASP A 805 -1.36 -5.13 -11.67
CA ASP A 805 -2.37 -6.17 -11.83
C ASP A 805 -2.31 -7.25 -10.72
N HIS A 806 -1.17 -7.42 -10.03
CA HIS A 806 -1.08 -8.25 -8.82
C HIS A 806 -1.97 -7.68 -7.69
N GLY A 807 -1.95 -6.36 -7.52
CA GLY A 807 -2.82 -5.66 -6.56
C GLY A 807 -4.28 -5.77 -6.96
N LEU A 808 -4.60 -5.51 -8.23
CA LEU A 808 -5.97 -5.60 -8.74
C LEU A 808 -6.54 -7.03 -8.60
N THR A 809 -5.69 -8.05 -8.67
CA THR A 809 -6.06 -9.44 -8.38
C THR A 809 -6.53 -9.61 -6.93
N ALA A 810 -5.75 -9.12 -5.96
CA ALA A 810 -6.16 -9.11 -4.56
C ALA A 810 -7.40 -8.23 -4.32
N GLY A 811 -7.56 -7.14 -5.08
CA GLY A 811 -8.76 -6.31 -5.06
C GLY A 811 -10.03 -7.05 -5.47
N VAL A 812 -9.95 -7.91 -6.50
CA VAL A 812 -11.07 -8.79 -6.92
C VAL A 812 -11.32 -9.88 -5.88
N GLU A 813 -10.27 -10.54 -5.38
CA GLU A 813 -10.37 -11.61 -4.38
C GLU A 813 -11.00 -11.11 -3.07
N ALA A 814 -10.62 -9.91 -2.61
CA ALA A 814 -11.06 -9.33 -1.34
C ALA A 814 -12.43 -8.64 -1.41
N ALA A 815 -13.00 -8.47 -2.61
CA ALA A 815 -14.22 -7.69 -2.82
C ALA A 815 -15.41 -8.31 -2.07
N CYS A 816 -15.99 -7.54 -1.15
CA CYS A 816 -17.11 -7.96 -0.32
C CYS A 816 -17.96 -6.76 0.09
N THR A 817 -19.28 -6.89 0.15
CA THR A 817 -20.11 -5.85 0.76
C THR A 817 -20.12 -6.04 2.28
N VAL A 818 -19.90 -4.99 3.07
CA VAL A 818 -19.94 -5.07 4.54
C VAL A 818 -20.93 -4.06 5.09
N VAL A 819 -22.04 -4.52 5.66
CA VAL A 819 -22.96 -3.69 6.45
C VAL A 819 -22.44 -3.66 7.88
N MET A 820 -22.15 -2.47 8.41
CA MET A 820 -21.63 -2.30 9.76
C MET A 820 -22.26 -1.10 10.45
N ASP A 821 -22.64 -1.26 11.72
CA ASP A 821 -22.87 -0.13 12.61
C ASP A 821 -21.52 0.38 13.14
N ASP A 822 -21.01 1.41 12.47
CA ASP A 822 -19.72 2.00 12.77
C ASP A 822 -19.86 2.98 13.96
N PRO A 823 -19.02 2.89 15.00
CA PRO A 823 -19.17 3.70 16.22
C PRO A 823 -19.01 5.21 16.00
N ILE A 824 -18.46 5.64 14.86
CA ILE A 824 -18.25 7.06 14.52
C ILE A 824 -19.11 7.49 13.33
N LEU A 825 -19.29 6.60 12.34
CA LEU A 825 -19.94 6.90 11.06
C LEU A 825 -21.41 6.38 10.99
N GLY A 826 -21.86 5.69 12.04
CA GLY A 826 -23.17 5.04 12.16
C GLY A 826 -23.35 3.86 11.20
N LEU A 827 -24.57 3.36 11.08
CA LEU A 827 -24.90 2.25 10.18
C LEU A 827 -24.68 2.62 8.71
N LEU A 828 -23.72 1.95 8.05
CA LEU A 828 -23.36 2.14 6.65
C LEU A 828 -23.02 0.81 5.95
N ALA A 829 -22.85 0.85 4.63
CA ALA A 829 -22.43 -0.29 3.83
C ALA A 829 -21.11 0.04 3.09
N TYR A 830 -20.04 -0.68 3.40
CA TYR A 830 -18.81 -0.65 2.62
C TYR A 830 -19.01 -1.46 1.33
N GLY A 831 -18.70 -0.86 0.18
CA GLY A 831 -18.95 -1.47 -1.13
C GLY A 831 -20.42 -1.78 -1.37
N GLY A 832 -21.34 -0.97 -0.84
CA GLY A 832 -22.76 -1.18 -1.01
C GLY A 832 -23.58 0.09 -0.85
N SER A 833 -24.81 0.06 -1.33
CA SER A 833 -25.79 1.13 -1.12
C SER A 833 -26.82 0.66 -0.09
N LEU A 834 -26.98 1.41 1.00
CA LEU A 834 -27.84 1.05 2.12
C LEU A 834 -29.14 1.87 2.12
N THR A 835 -30.27 1.24 2.42
CA THR A 835 -31.55 1.91 2.72
C THR A 835 -32.17 1.28 3.97
N ILE A 836 -32.71 2.13 4.86
CA ILE A 836 -33.32 1.73 6.12
C ILE A 836 -34.77 2.21 6.14
N GLU A 837 -35.71 1.29 6.37
CA GLU A 837 -37.15 1.54 6.42
C GLU A 837 -37.74 0.83 7.65
N GLY A 838 -37.85 1.53 8.78
CA GLY A 838 -38.27 0.88 10.03
C GLY A 838 -37.23 -0.15 10.50
N ASP A 839 -37.64 -1.40 10.66
CA ASP A 839 -36.76 -2.54 11.03
C ASP A 839 -36.09 -3.22 9.82
N LYS A 840 -36.44 -2.79 8.60
CA LYS A 840 -35.94 -3.36 7.36
C LYS A 840 -34.66 -2.66 6.93
N VAL A 841 -33.59 -3.45 6.80
CA VAL A 841 -32.30 -3.01 6.24
C VAL A 841 -32.15 -3.62 4.85
N SER A 842 -32.02 -2.78 3.83
CA SER A 842 -31.82 -3.21 2.44
C SER A 842 -30.45 -2.77 1.95
N VAL A 843 -29.64 -3.69 1.42
CA VAL A 843 -28.32 -3.39 0.88
C VAL A 843 -28.19 -3.89 -0.55
N ILE A 844 -27.74 -3.04 -1.47
CA ILE A 844 -27.36 -3.43 -2.82
C ILE A 844 -25.83 -3.53 -2.87
N CYS A 845 -25.32 -4.70 -3.30
CA CYS A 845 -23.87 -4.93 -3.40
C CYS A 845 -23.26 -4.13 -4.56
N ARG A 846 -22.26 -3.29 -4.25
CA ARG A 846 -21.52 -2.39 -5.15
C ARG A 846 -20.00 -2.64 -5.13
N ASP A 847 -19.54 -3.69 -4.46
CA ASP A 847 -18.12 -4.07 -4.33
C ASP A 847 -17.46 -4.52 -5.65
N GLY A 848 -18.25 -4.64 -6.73
CA GLY A 848 -17.79 -5.01 -8.06
C GLY A 848 -17.84 -6.51 -8.35
N VAL A 849 -17.82 -7.37 -7.33
CA VAL A 849 -17.80 -8.83 -7.44
C VAL A 849 -19.13 -9.46 -6.99
N ARG A 850 -19.77 -8.94 -5.95
CA ARG A 850 -21.08 -9.36 -5.41
C ARG A 850 -21.15 -10.85 -5.03
N GLN A 851 -20.09 -11.41 -4.44
CA GLN A 851 -20.10 -12.82 -3.99
C GLN A 851 -20.04 -12.97 -2.47
N HIS A 852 -19.67 -11.91 -1.76
CA HIS A 852 -19.45 -11.92 -0.33
C HIS A 852 -20.21 -10.77 0.33
N LEU A 853 -20.98 -11.10 1.36
CA LEU A 853 -21.67 -10.13 2.20
C LEU A 853 -21.36 -10.41 3.66
N HIS A 854 -20.98 -9.38 4.40
CA HIS A 854 -20.86 -9.39 5.85
C HIS A 854 -21.89 -8.44 6.45
N TYR A 855 -22.58 -8.88 7.50
CA TYR A 855 -23.51 -8.07 8.28
C TYR A 855 -23.05 -8.09 9.74
N ILE A 856 -22.49 -6.96 10.18
CA ILE A 856 -21.84 -6.76 11.47
C ILE A 856 -22.64 -5.72 12.26
N ASN A 857 -23.60 -6.17 13.06
CA ASN A 857 -24.47 -5.29 13.83
C ASN A 857 -24.86 -5.94 15.18
N ASP A 858 -24.93 -5.15 16.25
CA ASP A 858 -25.43 -5.58 17.58
C ASP A 858 -24.87 -6.93 18.08
N GLY A 859 -23.56 -7.13 17.95
CA GLY A 859 -22.89 -8.37 18.38
C GLY A 859 -23.10 -9.58 17.46
N MET A 860 -23.84 -9.43 16.36
CA MET A 860 -23.92 -10.42 15.28
C MET A 860 -22.88 -10.13 14.21
N LYS A 861 -22.15 -11.16 13.79
CA LYS A 861 -21.16 -11.12 12.70
C LYS A 861 -21.50 -12.21 11.68
N LEU A 862 -22.48 -11.93 10.83
CA LEU A 862 -22.97 -12.85 9.81
C LEU A 862 -22.15 -12.68 8.52
N SER A 863 -21.73 -13.79 7.92
CA SER A 863 -21.10 -13.82 6.60
C SER A 863 -21.86 -14.75 5.66
N ILE A 864 -22.12 -14.29 4.44
CA ILE A 864 -22.74 -15.05 3.34
C ILE A 864 -21.77 -15.02 2.15
N SER A 865 -21.35 -16.19 1.69
CA SER A 865 -20.46 -16.32 0.53
C SER A 865 -21.03 -17.28 -0.51
N LEU A 866 -21.01 -16.88 -1.77
CA LEU A 866 -21.42 -17.68 -2.93
C LEU A 866 -20.19 -18.20 -3.67
N GLY A 867 -20.17 -19.50 -3.98
CA GLY A 867 -18.96 -20.16 -4.50
C GLY A 867 -18.70 -19.96 -6.00
N ARG A 868 -19.75 -19.81 -6.82
CA ARG A 868 -19.66 -19.61 -8.28
C ARG A 868 -20.45 -18.39 -8.74
N ASP A 869 -21.64 -18.20 -8.19
CA ASP A 869 -22.58 -17.16 -8.61
C ASP A 869 -22.45 -15.92 -7.74
N GLY A 870 -23.26 -14.89 -8.03
CA GLY A 870 -23.29 -13.67 -7.24
C GLY A 870 -24.69 -13.26 -6.82
N PHE A 871 -24.76 -12.31 -5.90
CA PHE A 871 -25.98 -11.55 -5.66
C PHE A 871 -26.36 -10.79 -6.94
N ALA A 872 -27.65 -10.81 -7.26
CA ALA A 872 -28.17 -10.22 -8.48
C ALA A 872 -27.86 -8.72 -8.52
N LYS A 873 -27.41 -8.26 -9.69
CA LYS A 873 -27.08 -6.85 -9.91
C LYS A 873 -28.30 -5.95 -9.64
N ASP A 874 -28.07 -4.84 -8.94
CA ASP A 874 -29.07 -3.80 -8.62
C ASP A 874 -30.27 -4.28 -7.76
N GLU A 875 -30.27 -5.53 -7.30
CA GLU A 875 -31.31 -6.11 -6.42
C GLU A 875 -30.87 -6.06 -4.96
N PRO A 876 -31.76 -5.71 -4.02
CA PRO A 876 -31.40 -5.60 -2.61
C PRO A 876 -31.34 -6.97 -1.92
N ILE A 877 -30.38 -7.09 -1.00
CA ILE A 877 -30.39 -8.07 0.08
C ILE A 877 -31.13 -7.42 1.25
N VAL A 878 -32.21 -8.04 1.69
CA VAL A 878 -33.13 -7.49 2.68
C VAL A 878 -33.03 -8.30 3.96
N PHE A 879 -32.74 -7.60 5.06
CA PHE A 879 -32.78 -8.10 6.43
C PHE A 879 -34.01 -7.52 7.13
N THR A 880 -34.82 -8.39 7.76
CA THR A 880 -35.96 -7.98 8.59
C THR A 880 -35.90 -8.66 9.96
N ASP A 881 -36.66 -8.12 10.93
CA ASP A 881 -36.82 -8.72 12.26
C ASP A 881 -35.47 -9.03 12.94
N GLU A 882 -34.53 -8.06 12.95
CA GLU A 882 -33.17 -8.23 13.49
C GLU A 882 -32.40 -9.36 12.78
N ALA A 883 -32.50 -9.42 11.44
CA ALA A 883 -31.92 -10.44 10.58
C ALA A 883 -32.39 -11.89 10.84
N LYS A 884 -33.59 -12.08 11.44
CA LYS A 884 -34.24 -13.40 11.49
C LYS A 884 -34.67 -13.88 10.11
N THR A 885 -34.99 -12.95 9.21
CA THR A 885 -35.27 -13.25 7.81
C THR A 885 -34.31 -12.47 6.91
N ILE A 886 -33.71 -13.20 5.98
CA ILE A 886 -32.77 -12.67 4.98
C ILE A 886 -33.31 -13.08 3.60
N LYS A 887 -33.52 -12.10 2.73
CA LYS A 887 -34.01 -12.31 1.36
C LYS A 887 -33.05 -11.69 0.35
N PHE A 888 -32.74 -12.40 -0.71
CA PHE A 888 -31.95 -11.86 -1.81
C PHE A 888 -32.21 -12.63 -3.10
N ALA A 889 -31.85 -12.01 -4.22
CA ALA A 889 -31.80 -12.66 -5.52
C ALA A 889 -30.36 -13.06 -5.85
N MET A 890 -30.17 -14.24 -6.42
CA MET A 890 -28.90 -14.70 -6.99
C MET A 890 -28.96 -14.66 -8.52
N GLU A 891 -27.88 -14.25 -9.17
CA GLU A 891 -27.72 -14.29 -10.63
C GLU A 891 -26.92 -15.51 -11.07
N ASN A 892 -27.38 -16.25 -12.09
CA ASN A 892 -26.59 -17.30 -12.70
C ASN A 892 -25.45 -16.68 -13.54
N ARG A 893 -24.20 -16.96 -13.16
CA ARG A 893 -23.00 -16.52 -13.90
C ARG A 893 -22.38 -17.59 -14.80
N GLY A 894 -22.93 -18.79 -14.78
CA GLY A 894 -22.63 -19.88 -15.69
C GLY A 894 -23.54 -19.94 -16.92
N SER A 895 -23.24 -20.89 -17.81
CA SER A 895 -24.00 -21.11 -19.05
C SER A 895 -25.14 -22.13 -18.91
N LYS A 896 -25.20 -22.87 -17.80
CA LYS A 896 -26.07 -24.04 -17.59
C LYS A 896 -26.71 -24.04 -16.19
N THR A 897 -27.75 -24.86 -16.02
CA THR A 897 -28.25 -25.23 -14.69
C THR A 897 -27.15 -25.95 -13.93
N HIS A 898 -26.97 -25.59 -12.67
CA HIS A 898 -25.97 -26.21 -11.81
C HIS A 898 -26.37 -26.04 -10.34
N SER A 899 -25.50 -26.46 -9.42
CA SER A 899 -25.63 -26.12 -8.01
C SER A 899 -24.44 -25.28 -7.58
N THR A 900 -24.72 -24.21 -6.85
CA THR A 900 -23.71 -23.34 -6.26
C THR A 900 -23.59 -23.64 -4.78
N GLU A 901 -22.36 -23.55 -4.26
CA GLU A 901 -22.13 -23.63 -2.82
C GLU A 901 -22.41 -22.27 -2.18
N MET A 902 -23.29 -22.24 -1.18
CA MET A 902 -23.51 -21.09 -0.31
C MET A 902 -22.99 -21.39 1.08
N LYS A 903 -22.04 -20.58 1.55
CA LYS A 903 -21.45 -20.67 2.89
C LYS A 903 -22.10 -19.62 3.78
N LEU A 904 -22.61 -20.03 4.92
CA LEU A 904 -23.17 -19.16 5.96
C LEU A 904 -22.33 -19.32 7.23
N GLN A 905 -21.91 -18.22 7.85
CA GLN A 905 -21.15 -18.23 9.10
C GLN A 905 -21.68 -17.15 10.03
N GLY A 906 -21.68 -17.41 11.34
CA GLY A 906 -22.10 -16.42 12.34
C GLY A 906 -23.60 -16.26 12.54
N LEU A 907 -24.42 -17.15 11.97
CA LEU A 907 -25.85 -17.21 12.30
C LEU A 907 -26.05 -17.51 13.80
N PRO A 908 -26.99 -16.82 14.48
CA PRO A 908 -27.37 -17.15 15.85
C PRO A 908 -27.87 -18.58 16.00
N ARG A 909 -27.75 -19.16 17.21
CA ARG A 909 -28.24 -20.51 17.50
C ARG A 909 -29.75 -20.64 17.17
N GLY A 910 -30.14 -21.58 16.34
CA GLY A 910 -31.55 -21.75 15.96
C GLY A 910 -31.78 -22.78 14.86
N SER A 911 -33.05 -22.96 14.48
CA SER A 911 -33.42 -23.73 13.30
C SER A 911 -33.79 -22.78 12.18
N TYR A 912 -33.18 -22.94 11.01
CA TYR A 912 -33.42 -22.10 9.84
C TYR A 912 -34.03 -22.92 8.72
N SER A 913 -34.99 -22.30 8.03
CA SER A 913 -35.51 -22.80 6.75
C SER A 913 -34.88 -22.00 5.64
N VAL A 914 -34.31 -22.70 4.65
CA VAL A 914 -33.76 -22.08 3.44
C VAL A 914 -34.67 -22.44 2.28
N LEU A 915 -35.19 -21.43 1.60
CA LEU A 915 -36.08 -21.56 0.46
C LEU A 915 -35.38 -21.01 -0.80
N ALA A 916 -35.58 -21.68 -1.92
CA ALA A 916 -35.23 -21.19 -3.26
C ALA A 916 -36.51 -21.12 -4.10
N ASN A 917 -36.84 -19.94 -4.63
CA ASN A 917 -38.09 -19.66 -5.35
C ASN A 917 -39.34 -20.17 -4.59
N GLY A 918 -39.39 -19.91 -3.29
CA GLY A 918 -40.49 -20.31 -2.40
C GLY A 918 -40.55 -21.81 -2.07
N ARG A 919 -39.63 -22.62 -2.59
CA ARG A 919 -39.53 -24.06 -2.28
C ARG A 919 -38.47 -24.30 -1.22
N LEU A 920 -38.83 -25.02 -0.16
CA LEU A 920 -37.88 -25.42 0.88
C LEU A 920 -36.79 -26.32 0.29
N ILE A 921 -35.53 -25.87 0.32
CA ILE A 921 -34.38 -26.67 -0.12
C ILE A 921 -33.75 -27.43 1.06
N GLN A 922 -33.64 -26.80 2.23
CA GLN A 922 -33.01 -27.40 3.40
C GLN A 922 -33.50 -26.76 4.70
N ARG A 923 -33.54 -27.56 5.77
CA ARG A 923 -33.60 -27.07 7.16
C ARG A 923 -32.25 -27.29 7.82
N VAL A 924 -31.71 -26.25 8.44
CA VAL A 924 -30.41 -26.33 9.12
C VAL A 924 -30.53 -25.96 10.59
N GLY A 925 -29.99 -26.81 11.45
CA GLY A 925 -29.77 -26.49 12.85
C GLY A 925 -28.42 -25.82 13.01
N VAL A 926 -28.41 -24.57 13.45
CA VAL A 926 -27.19 -23.81 13.72
C VAL A 926 -26.87 -23.89 15.21
N SER A 927 -25.70 -24.43 15.54
CA SER A 927 -25.06 -24.26 16.84
C SER A 927 -24.12 -23.05 16.78
N ASN A 928 -24.07 -22.26 17.85
CA ASN A 928 -23.40 -20.95 17.92
C ASN A 928 -22.10 -20.86 17.10
N GLY A 929 -22.08 -20.01 16.06
CA GLY A 929 -20.89 -19.67 15.28
C GLY A 929 -20.41 -20.70 14.25
N LYS A 930 -21.02 -21.90 14.14
CA LYS A 930 -20.56 -22.89 13.14
C LYS A 930 -20.89 -22.46 11.71
N ARG A 931 -19.92 -22.68 10.83
CA ARG A 931 -20.09 -22.58 9.38
C ARG A 931 -21.07 -23.64 8.88
N VAL A 932 -22.03 -23.21 8.05
CA VAL A 932 -22.99 -24.05 7.34
C VAL A 932 -22.68 -23.96 5.84
N ILE A 933 -22.65 -25.10 5.17
CA ILE A 933 -22.44 -25.18 3.73
C ILE A 933 -23.69 -25.77 3.09
N LEU A 934 -24.27 -25.04 2.13
CA LEU A 934 -25.51 -25.39 1.45
C LEU A 934 -25.24 -25.52 -0.05
N LYS A 935 -25.92 -26.47 -0.68
CA LYS A 935 -25.97 -26.59 -2.14
C LYS A 935 -27.29 -26.00 -2.64
N VAL A 936 -27.20 -24.88 -3.34
CA VAL A 936 -28.37 -24.15 -3.84
C VAL A 936 -28.49 -24.40 -5.35
N PRO A 937 -29.64 -24.88 -5.86
CA PRO A 937 -29.82 -25.13 -7.29
C PRO A 937 -30.00 -23.82 -8.04
N VAL A 938 -29.25 -23.58 -9.13
CA VAL A 938 -29.31 -22.34 -9.92
C VAL A 938 -29.82 -22.66 -11.34
N PRO A 939 -30.95 -22.08 -11.79
CA PRO A 939 -31.57 -22.35 -13.10
C PRO A 939 -30.78 -21.68 -14.24
N THR A 940 -30.96 -22.12 -15.49
CA THR A 940 -30.25 -21.59 -16.67
C THR A 940 -30.52 -20.11 -16.95
N GLY A 941 -29.48 -19.39 -17.39
CA GLY A 941 -29.56 -18.28 -18.35
C GLY A 941 -30.46 -17.09 -17.98
N GLY A 942 -29.92 -16.13 -17.23
CA GLY A 942 -30.53 -14.80 -17.04
C GLY A 942 -31.70 -14.74 -16.04
N GLU A 943 -32.17 -15.89 -15.54
CA GLU A 943 -33.13 -15.93 -14.44
C GLU A 943 -32.42 -15.64 -13.12
N THR A 944 -32.95 -14.67 -12.36
CA THR A 944 -32.60 -14.50 -10.96
C THR A 944 -33.36 -15.53 -10.13
N MET A 945 -32.71 -16.05 -9.09
CA MET A 945 -33.35 -16.97 -8.14
C MET A 945 -33.49 -16.28 -6.79
N ALA A 946 -34.72 -16.22 -6.29
CA ALA A 946 -35.01 -15.72 -4.96
C ALA A 946 -34.58 -16.75 -3.90
N VAL A 947 -33.77 -16.32 -2.94
CA VAL A 947 -33.37 -17.08 -1.76
C VAL A 947 -33.95 -16.41 -0.53
N GLU A 948 -34.54 -17.21 0.35
CA GLU A 948 -34.99 -16.79 1.67
C GLU A 948 -34.38 -17.69 2.73
N ILE A 949 -33.77 -17.09 3.75
CA ILE A 949 -33.28 -17.76 4.95
C ILE A 949 -34.09 -17.20 6.12
N SER A 950 -34.88 -18.06 6.78
CA SER A 950 -35.78 -17.65 7.86
C SER A 950 -35.56 -18.50 9.12
N ARG A 951 -35.27 -17.84 10.24
CA ARG A 951 -35.15 -18.46 11.57
C ARG A 951 -36.54 -18.77 12.12
N LYS A 952 -36.70 -19.97 12.66
CA LYS A 952 -37.91 -20.42 13.36
C LYS A 952 -37.94 -20.01 14.82
#